data_AF-A0A969QJT4-F1
#
_entry.id   AF-A0A969QJT4-F1
#
_cell.length_a   1.000
_cell.length_b   1.000
_cell.length_c   1.000
_cell.angle_alpha   90.00
_cell.angle_beta   90.00
_cell.angle_gamma   90.00
#
_symmetry.space_group_name_H-M   'P 1'
#
loop_
_entity.id
_entity.type
_entity.pdbx_description
1 polymer ?
#
loop_
_entity_poly.entity_id
_entity_poly.type
_entity_poly.pdbx_seq_one_letter_code
_entity_poly.pdbx_strand_id
1 'polypeptide(L)'
;MPTIFTDLNSPFTDLNNHWAKACIEKLAERKMISGYPDRTFRPNSTVSRAEFTALLHRVFPDALPMRPALSFADVPATHWAKTTIVWAYERGLLSGYPDQTFRPDIPIPRVQTIAVLAAALQYIFPAAAEETLQQYFDDAIAIPHYAKGAIAISTLKRLVVNYPNVRQLQPHKATTRGEMAALSCQALAILNVVPPQYVTWDMPLQGIKNGMTVPFAVLKANAKLVKELQTRFSALKIYPAGQRLDGKYGSQLETAIAEFCATLKLPNAQTQQLDEPFAQALLTLAPVPFMLEQARNRQKIFNEYRQQETGFSAEKLAFLDRGIQNSPYKADLPHYPDRLREVPDGIEVVSLGETIQLAGTSQTVTFTPYPVRGKQPQIDAKGLDFLHSDIKSACVCVGSMVGGKLRSHWLGKNALQNIELWSATKIIPLLNVLCRVSHQFPAVDADQCIVRTPGSETGYKFYDLAVEVVNYQQAIASSNALSAMFKQFDTPSNLENWLQKITGNFTLSFRGRYGEPPFLQTPELWDAKTQKQVLASPNTPALESNTLSTYDLTRMISMLGWHCHIPLEGRLPGGQWNSLECVVRAMGQDTARYLDGAIARLGLASVVRSTVILSKLGFGRSSIRDRTELVYTALLQFVDQRPRLENKPAVLRTVAMTLMGAKDLNDANQEALELDARMAAEVTEILRRLMTQELA
;
A
#
# COMPACT_ATOMS: atom_id res chain seq x y z
N MET A 1 -27.50 -17.91 -17.40
CA MET A 1 -28.95 -17.91 -17.73
C MET A 1 -29.73 -18.02 -16.44
N PRO A 2 -30.82 -17.27 -16.23
CA PRO A 2 -31.69 -17.51 -15.08
C PRO A 2 -32.48 -18.79 -15.36
N THR A 3 -32.32 -19.80 -14.51
CA THR A 3 -33.14 -21.00 -14.59
C THR A 3 -34.56 -20.62 -14.20
N ILE A 4 -35.44 -20.57 -15.18
CA ILE A 4 -36.88 -20.45 -14.98
C ILE A 4 -37.29 -21.71 -14.21
N PHE A 5 -37.67 -21.55 -12.93
CA PHE A 5 -38.33 -22.61 -12.18
C PHE A 5 -39.68 -22.84 -12.85
N THR A 6 -39.76 -23.87 -13.69
CA THR A 6 -41.03 -24.37 -14.22
C THR A 6 -41.91 -24.78 -13.04
N ASP A 7 -43.09 -24.16 -12.94
CA ASP A 7 -44.14 -24.46 -11.97
C ASP A 7 -44.45 -25.96 -11.94
N LEU A 8 -43.88 -26.66 -10.94
CA LEU A 8 -44.51 -27.84 -10.38
C LEU A 8 -45.70 -27.32 -9.58
N ASN A 9 -46.92 -27.74 -9.92
CA ASN A 9 -48.13 -27.41 -9.17
C ASN A 9 -47.88 -27.66 -7.66
N SER A 10 -47.74 -26.57 -6.90
CA SER A 10 -47.51 -26.64 -5.45
C SER A 10 -48.58 -27.54 -4.82
N PRO A 11 -48.20 -28.49 -3.95
CA PRO A 11 -49.18 -29.30 -3.22
C PRO A 11 -50.08 -28.44 -2.32
N PHE A 12 -49.67 -27.19 -2.03
CA PHE A 12 -50.35 -26.26 -1.13
C PHE A 12 -50.80 -24.98 -1.84
N THR A 13 -52.03 -24.54 -1.58
CA THR A 13 -52.65 -23.38 -2.24
C THR A 13 -52.26 -22.02 -1.64
N ASP A 14 -51.66 -22.01 -0.45
CA ASP A 14 -51.40 -20.82 0.36
C ASP A 14 -49.90 -20.44 0.47
N LEU A 15 -49.07 -20.95 -0.45
CA LEU A 15 -47.63 -20.66 -0.49
C LEU A 15 -47.21 -19.63 -1.53
N ASN A 16 -48.17 -19.08 -2.30
CA ASN A 16 -47.87 -18.09 -3.32
C ASN A 16 -47.15 -16.89 -2.71
N ASN A 17 -45.96 -16.56 -3.25
CA ASN A 17 -45.07 -15.50 -2.79
C ASN A 17 -44.52 -15.65 -1.34
N HIS A 18 -44.68 -16.82 -0.70
CA HIS A 18 -44.11 -17.04 0.62
C HIS A 18 -42.59 -17.34 0.55
N TRP A 19 -41.78 -16.66 1.35
CA TRP A 19 -40.31 -16.75 1.31
C TRP A 19 -39.76 -18.17 1.57
N ALA A 20 -40.51 -18.98 2.34
CA ALA A 20 -40.15 -20.37 2.67
C ALA A 20 -40.77 -21.42 1.69
N LYS A 21 -41.44 -21.00 0.61
CA LYS A 21 -42.17 -21.90 -0.32
C LYS A 21 -41.31 -23.09 -0.76
N ALA A 22 -40.12 -22.83 -1.29
CA ALA A 22 -39.23 -23.89 -1.80
C ALA A 22 -38.81 -24.88 -0.71
N CYS A 23 -38.57 -24.41 0.52
CA CYS A 23 -38.29 -25.29 1.66
C CYS A 23 -39.47 -26.20 1.99
N ILE A 24 -40.67 -25.62 2.04
CA ILE A 24 -41.90 -26.34 2.38
C ILE A 24 -42.19 -27.40 1.32
N GLU A 25 -42.13 -27.04 0.04
CA GLU A 25 -42.32 -27.98 -1.07
C GLU A 25 -41.29 -29.11 -1.02
N LYS A 26 -40.03 -28.81 -0.76
CA LYS A 26 -38.97 -29.84 -0.73
C LYS A 26 -39.11 -30.81 0.44
N LEU A 27 -39.51 -30.32 1.61
CA LEU A 27 -39.78 -31.20 2.75
C LEU A 27 -41.05 -32.02 2.54
N ALA A 28 -42.06 -31.48 1.86
CA ALA A 28 -43.28 -32.20 1.51
C ALA A 28 -43.02 -33.31 0.48
N GLU A 29 -42.22 -33.03 -0.56
CA GLU A 29 -41.73 -34.04 -1.51
C GLU A 29 -41.02 -35.20 -0.81
N ARG A 30 -40.22 -34.89 0.21
CA ARG A 30 -39.52 -35.87 1.05
C ARG A 30 -40.40 -36.52 2.11
N LYS A 31 -41.71 -36.24 2.13
CA LYS A 31 -42.70 -36.74 3.10
C LYS A 31 -42.34 -36.45 4.56
N MET A 32 -41.56 -35.39 4.81
CA MET A 32 -41.16 -34.98 6.16
C MET A 32 -42.20 -34.05 6.80
N ILE A 33 -42.95 -33.32 5.99
CA ILE A 33 -44.06 -32.48 6.42
C ILE A 33 -45.32 -32.75 5.60
N SER A 34 -46.46 -32.40 6.17
CA SER A 34 -47.78 -32.48 5.54
C SER A 34 -48.56 -31.20 5.78
N GLY A 35 -49.42 -30.85 4.83
CA GLY A 35 -50.42 -29.79 4.99
C GLY A 35 -51.71 -30.33 5.59
N TYR A 36 -52.74 -29.51 5.49
CA TYR A 36 -54.09 -29.80 5.96
C TYR A 36 -54.95 -30.43 4.85
N PRO A 37 -56.06 -31.10 5.20
CA PRO A 37 -56.99 -31.68 4.22
C PRO A 37 -57.56 -30.68 3.21
N ASP A 38 -57.61 -29.39 3.57
CA ASP A 38 -58.04 -28.27 2.72
C ASP A 38 -57.00 -27.81 1.70
N ARG A 39 -55.88 -28.55 1.56
CA ARG A 39 -54.74 -28.23 0.70
C ARG A 39 -53.96 -26.97 1.09
N THR A 40 -54.06 -26.52 2.34
CA THR A 40 -53.21 -25.44 2.88
C THR A 40 -52.03 -26.00 3.68
N PHE A 41 -50.94 -25.24 3.80
CA PHE A 41 -49.84 -25.53 4.72
C PHE A 41 -49.85 -24.64 5.97
N ARG A 42 -50.41 -23.44 5.85
CA ARG A 42 -50.50 -22.37 6.87
C ARG A 42 -49.12 -21.92 7.36
N PRO A 43 -48.23 -21.42 6.49
CA PRO A 43 -46.83 -21.15 6.83
C PRO A 43 -46.64 -20.08 7.92
N ASN A 44 -47.61 -19.19 8.11
CA ASN A 44 -47.57 -18.13 9.11
C ASN A 44 -48.16 -18.55 10.47
N SER A 45 -48.81 -19.71 10.57
CA SER A 45 -49.30 -20.23 11.84
C SER A 45 -48.15 -20.68 12.74
N THR A 46 -48.31 -20.52 14.04
CA THR A 46 -47.33 -20.99 15.03
C THR A 46 -47.33 -22.51 15.13
N VAL A 47 -46.18 -23.07 15.54
CA VAL A 47 -45.99 -24.50 15.73
C VAL A 47 -46.08 -24.82 17.21
N SER A 48 -46.90 -25.81 17.58
CA SER A 48 -46.96 -26.30 18.97
C SER A 48 -45.75 -27.17 19.32
N ARG A 49 -45.45 -27.33 20.61
CA ARG A 49 -44.40 -28.24 21.07
C ARG A 49 -44.62 -29.67 20.59
N ALA A 50 -45.87 -30.15 20.58
CA ALA A 50 -46.22 -31.47 20.07
C ALA A 50 -45.94 -31.60 18.56
N GLU A 51 -46.38 -30.63 17.76
CA GLU A 51 -46.11 -30.60 16.31
C GLU A 51 -44.63 -30.61 15.99
N PHE A 52 -43.84 -29.86 16.76
CA PHE A 52 -42.39 -29.85 16.60
C PHE A 52 -41.74 -31.20 16.91
N THR A 53 -42.19 -31.93 17.94
CA THR A 53 -41.67 -33.29 18.22
C THR A 53 -41.95 -34.26 17.06
N ALA A 54 -43.13 -34.17 16.45
CA ALA A 54 -43.51 -35.04 15.34
C ALA A 54 -42.67 -34.75 14.09
N LEU A 55 -42.31 -33.48 13.86
CA LEU A 55 -41.35 -33.11 12.82
C LEU A 55 -39.96 -33.69 13.13
N LEU A 56 -39.42 -33.45 14.33
CA LEU A 56 -38.08 -33.90 14.70
C LEU A 56 -37.92 -35.40 14.53
N HIS A 57 -38.93 -36.18 14.91
CA HIS A 57 -38.95 -37.62 14.72
C HIS A 57 -38.83 -38.05 13.26
N ARG A 58 -39.36 -37.26 12.31
CA ARG A 58 -39.24 -37.53 10.86
C ARG A 58 -37.94 -37.03 10.27
N VAL A 59 -37.42 -35.92 10.79
CA VAL A 59 -36.20 -35.26 10.27
C VAL A 59 -34.94 -35.93 10.79
N PHE A 60 -34.95 -36.41 12.04
CA PHE A 60 -33.81 -37.03 12.71
C PHE A 60 -34.19 -38.39 13.33
N PRO A 61 -34.72 -39.35 12.55
CA PRO A 61 -35.18 -40.64 13.10
C PRO A 61 -34.08 -41.40 13.84
N ASP A 62 -32.82 -41.20 13.44
CA ASP A 62 -31.65 -41.91 13.95
C ASP A 62 -30.99 -41.27 15.19
N ALA A 63 -31.61 -40.23 15.78
CA ALA A 63 -31.11 -39.63 17.01
C ALA A 63 -31.06 -40.68 18.15
N LEU A 64 -29.98 -40.69 18.93
CA LEU A 64 -29.73 -41.70 19.96
C LEU A 64 -30.36 -41.31 21.31
N PRO A 65 -30.96 -42.26 22.05
CA PRO A 65 -31.49 -41.99 23.38
C PRO A 65 -30.37 -41.66 24.38
N MET A 66 -30.60 -40.66 25.23
CA MET A 66 -29.67 -40.15 26.25
C MET A 66 -30.21 -40.31 27.68
N ARG A 67 -31.52 -40.51 27.83
CA ARG A 67 -32.19 -40.69 29.13
C ARG A 67 -33.40 -41.62 29.00
N PRO A 68 -33.84 -42.28 30.09
CA PRO A 68 -34.99 -43.18 30.06
C PRO A 68 -36.29 -42.45 29.70
N ALA A 69 -37.30 -43.21 29.24
CA ALA A 69 -38.63 -42.69 28.97
C ALA A 69 -39.28 -42.05 30.21
N LEU A 70 -40.04 -40.97 30.00
CA LEU A 70 -40.87 -40.33 31.01
C LEU A 70 -42.28 -40.13 30.46
N SER A 71 -43.29 -40.39 31.29
CA SER A 71 -44.68 -40.01 30.99
C SER A 71 -44.98 -38.66 31.61
N PHE A 72 -45.67 -37.79 30.87
CA PHE A 72 -46.06 -36.46 31.33
C PHE A 72 -47.52 -36.45 31.77
N ALA A 73 -47.83 -35.72 32.85
CA ALA A 73 -49.16 -35.69 33.45
C ALA A 73 -50.24 -35.16 32.50
N ASP A 74 -49.88 -34.28 31.58
CA ASP A 74 -50.75 -33.63 30.60
C ASP A 74 -50.68 -34.26 29.20
N VAL A 75 -50.10 -35.46 29.07
CA VAL A 75 -50.04 -36.22 27.80
C VAL A 75 -50.69 -37.60 27.98
N PRO A 76 -52.02 -37.70 27.78
CA PRO A 76 -52.74 -38.97 27.89
C PRO A 76 -52.21 -40.06 26.95
N ALA A 77 -52.49 -41.32 27.28
CA ALA A 77 -52.10 -42.47 26.44
C ALA A 77 -52.63 -42.40 25.00
N THR A 78 -53.77 -41.75 24.81
CA THR A 78 -54.46 -41.55 23.52
C THR A 78 -53.99 -40.31 22.76
N HIS A 79 -53.10 -39.49 23.33
CA HIS A 79 -52.64 -38.27 22.68
C HIS A 79 -51.83 -38.61 21.42
N TRP A 80 -52.20 -38.01 20.28
CA TRP A 80 -51.63 -38.33 18.96
C TRP A 80 -50.11 -38.16 18.90
N ALA A 81 -49.55 -37.20 19.63
CA ALA A 81 -48.11 -36.94 19.71
C ALA A 81 -47.39 -37.67 20.85
N LYS A 82 -48.05 -38.55 21.62
CA LYS A 82 -47.43 -39.19 22.79
C LYS A 82 -46.11 -39.87 22.44
N THR A 83 -46.09 -40.66 21.39
CA THR A 83 -44.89 -41.39 20.96
C THR A 83 -43.74 -40.45 20.62
N THR A 84 -44.01 -39.37 19.88
CA THR A 84 -42.98 -38.41 19.44
C THR A 84 -42.51 -37.52 20.59
N ILE A 85 -43.39 -37.20 21.55
CA ILE A 85 -43.05 -36.49 22.78
C ILE A 85 -42.10 -37.31 23.65
N VAL A 86 -42.42 -38.59 23.89
CA VAL A 86 -41.54 -39.49 24.66
C VAL A 86 -40.21 -39.68 23.94
N TRP A 87 -40.23 -39.91 22.62
CA TRP A 87 -39.03 -40.04 21.80
C TRP A 87 -38.11 -38.81 21.89
N ALA A 88 -38.67 -37.60 21.79
CA ALA A 88 -37.91 -36.35 21.88
C ALA A 88 -37.38 -36.12 23.31
N TYR A 89 -38.12 -36.57 24.32
CA TYR A 89 -37.64 -36.57 25.69
C TYR A 89 -36.42 -37.48 25.84
N GLU A 90 -36.52 -38.77 25.49
CA GLU A 90 -35.45 -39.75 25.64
C GLU A 90 -34.13 -39.28 25.01
N ARG A 91 -34.19 -38.60 23.86
CA ARG A 91 -33.03 -38.10 23.11
C ARG A 91 -32.47 -36.77 23.60
N GLY A 92 -32.99 -36.23 24.71
CA GLY A 92 -32.57 -34.96 25.25
C GLY A 92 -32.93 -33.74 24.38
N LEU A 93 -33.79 -33.91 23.37
CA LEU A 93 -34.16 -32.85 22.43
C LEU A 93 -35.15 -31.88 23.06
N LEU A 94 -36.14 -32.36 23.80
CA LEU A 94 -37.11 -31.52 24.52
C LEU A 94 -37.33 -32.05 25.93
N SER A 95 -37.42 -31.14 26.91
CA SER A 95 -37.76 -31.48 28.30
C SER A 95 -39.16 -31.00 28.65
N GLY A 96 -39.77 -31.64 29.63
CA GLY A 96 -40.95 -31.11 30.33
C GLY A 96 -40.58 -30.07 31.38
N TYR A 97 -41.58 -29.64 32.11
CA TYR A 97 -41.48 -28.65 33.18
C TYR A 97 -41.31 -29.34 34.55
N PRO A 98 -40.87 -28.60 35.60
CA PRO A 98 -40.68 -29.17 36.94
C PRO A 98 -41.94 -29.80 37.56
N ASP A 99 -43.12 -29.37 37.10
CA ASP A 99 -44.44 -29.88 37.49
C ASP A 99 -44.83 -31.20 36.77
N GLN A 100 -43.89 -31.85 36.08
CA GLN A 100 -44.09 -33.07 35.28
C GLN A 100 -45.06 -32.91 34.09
N THR A 101 -45.28 -31.68 33.62
CA THR A 101 -46.05 -31.40 32.39
C THR A 101 -45.13 -31.24 31.17
N PHE A 102 -45.64 -31.51 29.97
CA PHE A 102 -44.96 -31.25 28.70
C PHE A 102 -45.44 -29.97 28.01
N ARG A 103 -46.71 -29.61 28.22
CA ARG A 103 -47.47 -28.51 27.60
C ARG A 103 -47.49 -28.63 26.07
N PRO A 104 -48.12 -29.69 25.53
CA PRO A 104 -48.03 -30.05 24.10
C PRO A 104 -48.55 -28.97 23.15
N ASP A 105 -49.58 -28.22 23.57
CA ASP A 105 -50.28 -27.27 22.70
C ASP A 105 -49.71 -25.84 22.76
N ILE A 106 -48.75 -25.57 23.65
CA ILE A 106 -48.11 -24.25 23.72
C ILE A 106 -47.19 -24.05 22.52
N PRO A 107 -47.23 -22.88 21.86
CA PRO A 107 -46.30 -22.55 20.79
C PRO A 107 -44.84 -22.62 21.23
N ILE A 108 -43.98 -23.21 20.41
CA ILE A 108 -42.55 -23.31 20.74
C ILE A 108 -41.79 -22.01 20.41
N PRO A 109 -41.05 -21.42 21.37
CA PRO A 109 -40.22 -20.25 21.12
C PRO A 109 -39.11 -20.53 20.11
N ARG A 110 -38.80 -19.54 19.28
CA ARG A 110 -37.80 -19.60 18.22
C ARG A 110 -36.41 -20.01 18.71
N VAL A 111 -35.99 -19.48 19.86
CA VAL A 111 -34.71 -19.85 20.48
C VAL A 111 -34.65 -21.33 20.84
N GLN A 112 -35.76 -21.92 21.28
CA GLN A 112 -35.82 -23.34 21.61
C GLN A 112 -35.74 -24.18 20.36
N THR A 113 -36.50 -23.85 19.30
CA THR A 113 -36.43 -24.57 18.02
C THR A 113 -34.98 -24.68 17.51
N ILE A 114 -34.24 -23.57 17.49
CA ILE A 114 -32.86 -23.54 17.02
C ILE A 114 -31.94 -24.34 17.95
N ALA A 115 -32.09 -24.20 19.28
CA ALA A 115 -31.28 -24.94 20.24
C ALA A 115 -31.49 -26.46 20.13
N VAL A 116 -32.73 -26.91 19.90
CA VAL A 116 -33.05 -28.33 19.72
C VAL A 116 -32.47 -28.87 18.42
N LEU A 117 -32.55 -28.11 17.32
CA LEU A 117 -31.92 -28.51 16.06
C LEU A 117 -30.39 -28.60 16.19
N ALA A 118 -29.76 -27.66 16.89
CA ALA A 118 -28.32 -27.71 17.19
C ALA A 118 -27.93 -28.96 17.99
N ALA A 119 -28.76 -29.33 18.98
CA ALA A 119 -28.57 -30.53 19.77
C ALA A 119 -28.76 -31.81 18.95
N ALA A 120 -29.78 -31.87 18.10
CA ALA A 120 -30.02 -33.00 17.19
C ALA A 120 -28.84 -33.23 16.23
N LEU A 121 -28.18 -32.14 15.80
CA LEU A 121 -26.99 -32.17 14.95
C LEU A 121 -25.67 -32.38 15.72
N GLN A 122 -25.73 -32.54 17.04
CA GLN A 122 -24.57 -32.77 17.92
C GLN A 122 -23.47 -31.71 17.77
N TYR A 123 -23.86 -30.45 17.60
CA TYR A 123 -22.91 -29.36 17.46
C TYR A 123 -22.18 -29.04 18.76
N ILE A 124 -20.85 -28.88 18.68
CA ILE A 124 -19.99 -28.48 19.80
C ILE A 124 -20.08 -26.95 19.98
N PHE A 125 -20.37 -26.49 21.20
CA PHE A 125 -20.57 -25.08 21.48
C PHE A 125 -19.24 -24.30 21.57
N PRO A 126 -19.14 -23.10 20.96
CA PRO A 126 -17.93 -22.29 21.00
C PRO A 126 -17.72 -21.67 22.39
N ALA A 127 -16.44 -21.56 22.81
CA ALA A 127 -16.07 -20.91 24.08
C ALA A 127 -16.45 -19.42 24.14
N ALA A 128 -16.47 -18.73 22.99
CA ALA A 128 -16.78 -17.30 22.86
C ALA A 128 -18.19 -17.04 22.29
N ALA A 129 -19.22 -17.69 22.85
CA ALA A 129 -20.60 -17.58 22.36
C ALA A 129 -21.14 -16.14 22.44
N GLU A 130 -20.86 -15.40 23.51
CA GLU A 130 -21.37 -14.03 23.71
C GLU A 130 -20.88 -13.06 22.63
N GLU A 131 -19.57 -13.03 22.41
CA GLU A 131 -18.93 -12.16 21.42
C GLU A 131 -19.45 -12.49 20.02
N THR A 132 -19.56 -13.78 19.69
CA THR A 132 -20.14 -14.24 18.43
C THR A 132 -21.56 -13.67 18.26
N LEU A 133 -22.44 -13.85 19.25
CA LEU A 133 -23.83 -13.40 19.13
C LEU A 133 -23.96 -11.89 18.94
N GLN A 134 -23.17 -11.08 19.66
CA GLN A 134 -23.17 -9.62 19.51
C GLN A 134 -22.71 -9.15 18.11
N GLN A 135 -21.88 -9.94 17.42
CA GLN A 135 -21.47 -9.64 16.04
C GLN A 135 -22.60 -9.87 15.03
N TYR A 136 -23.47 -10.87 15.27
CA TYR A 136 -24.49 -11.31 14.30
C TYR A 136 -25.89 -10.74 14.56
N PHE A 137 -26.24 -10.47 15.82
CA PHE A 137 -27.60 -10.10 16.18
C PHE A 137 -27.66 -8.79 16.96
N ASP A 138 -28.53 -7.88 16.52
CA ASP A 138 -28.77 -6.60 17.20
C ASP A 138 -29.54 -6.82 18.52
N ASP A 139 -30.29 -7.93 18.63
CA ASP A 139 -31.03 -8.35 19.81
C ASP A 139 -30.31 -9.46 20.60
N ALA A 140 -28.98 -9.60 20.47
CA ALA A 140 -28.19 -10.61 21.14
C ALA A 140 -28.40 -10.66 22.67
N ILE A 141 -28.63 -9.50 23.29
CA ILE A 141 -28.89 -9.37 24.74
C ILE A 141 -30.18 -10.10 25.16
N ALA A 142 -31.17 -10.22 24.25
CA ALA A 142 -32.42 -10.92 24.53
C ALA A 142 -32.28 -12.46 24.49
N ILE A 143 -31.11 -13.00 24.11
CA ILE A 143 -30.89 -14.44 24.02
C ILE A 143 -30.67 -15.01 25.44
N PRO A 144 -31.51 -15.93 25.91
CA PRO A 144 -31.33 -16.56 27.22
C PRO A 144 -29.98 -17.25 27.36
N HIS A 145 -29.37 -17.14 28.54
CA HIS A 145 -28.04 -17.70 28.82
C HIS A 145 -27.90 -19.18 28.41
N TYR A 146 -28.91 -20.01 28.71
CA TYR A 146 -28.90 -21.44 28.38
C TYR A 146 -28.80 -21.73 26.87
N ALA A 147 -29.24 -20.80 26.02
CA ALA A 147 -29.30 -20.99 24.58
C ALA A 147 -28.10 -20.38 23.85
N LYS A 148 -27.29 -19.52 24.49
CA LYS A 148 -26.27 -18.73 23.79
C LYS A 148 -25.28 -19.60 23.01
N GLY A 149 -24.77 -20.66 23.62
CA GLY A 149 -23.86 -21.60 22.94
C GLY A 149 -24.50 -22.26 21.71
N ALA A 150 -25.74 -22.71 21.83
CA ALA A 150 -26.47 -23.38 20.75
C ALA A 150 -26.82 -22.43 19.61
N ILE A 151 -27.24 -21.20 19.91
CA ILE A 151 -27.49 -20.18 18.89
C ILE A 151 -26.19 -19.77 18.20
N ALA A 152 -25.12 -19.54 18.96
CA ALA A 152 -23.83 -19.14 18.40
C ALA A 152 -23.31 -20.19 17.40
N ILE A 153 -23.31 -21.47 17.76
CA ILE A 153 -22.87 -22.52 16.82
C ILE A 153 -23.81 -22.66 15.63
N SER A 154 -25.12 -22.52 15.83
CA SER A 154 -26.11 -22.59 14.76
C SER A 154 -25.91 -21.47 13.74
N THR A 155 -25.57 -20.27 14.19
CA THR A 155 -25.20 -19.14 13.33
C THR A 155 -23.96 -19.47 12.50
N LEU A 156 -22.89 -19.96 13.15
CA LEU A 156 -21.63 -20.33 12.47
C LEU A 156 -21.83 -21.48 11.46
N LYS A 157 -22.77 -22.38 11.72
CA LYS A 157 -23.12 -23.51 10.84
C LYS A 157 -24.20 -23.16 9.81
N ARG A 158 -24.57 -21.88 9.68
CA ARG A 158 -25.59 -21.37 8.73
C ARG A 158 -26.98 -21.99 8.91
N LEU A 159 -27.26 -22.50 10.11
CA LEU A 159 -28.55 -23.10 10.46
C LEU A 159 -29.61 -22.02 10.71
N VAL A 160 -29.22 -20.89 11.28
CA VAL A 160 -30.15 -19.80 11.62
C VAL A 160 -30.64 -19.10 10.35
N VAL A 161 -31.96 -19.11 10.16
CA VAL A 161 -32.66 -18.41 9.06
C VAL A 161 -33.56 -17.33 9.62
N ASN A 162 -33.23 -16.05 9.43
CA ASN A 162 -33.94 -14.91 10.01
C ASN A 162 -34.67 -14.11 8.92
N TYR A 163 -36.00 -14.01 9.04
CA TYR A 163 -36.86 -13.27 8.13
C TYR A 163 -37.71 -12.25 8.90
N PRO A 164 -37.88 -11.01 8.38
CA PRO A 164 -37.23 -10.46 7.18
C PRO A 164 -35.83 -9.89 7.46
N ASN A 165 -35.48 -9.64 8.73
CA ASN A 165 -34.21 -9.03 9.11
C ASN A 165 -33.24 -10.09 9.65
N VAL A 166 -32.16 -10.33 8.91
CA VAL A 166 -31.15 -11.34 9.26
C VAL A 166 -30.46 -11.10 10.60
N ARG A 167 -30.41 -9.84 11.06
CA ARG A 167 -29.75 -9.41 12.30
C ARG A 167 -30.69 -9.43 13.53
N GLN A 168 -31.94 -9.85 13.36
CA GLN A 168 -32.92 -9.95 14.46
C GLN A 168 -33.28 -11.42 14.67
N LEU A 169 -32.84 -11.99 15.78
CA LEU A 169 -33.16 -13.39 16.10
C LEU A 169 -34.61 -13.54 16.58
N GLN A 170 -35.12 -12.57 17.34
CA GLN A 170 -36.42 -12.59 18.01
C GLN A 170 -36.59 -13.83 18.91
N PRO A 171 -35.72 -14.05 19.92
CA PRO A 171 -35.58 -15.32 20.62
C PRO A 171 -36.88 -15.80 21.30
N HIS A 172 -37.71 -14.88 21.76
CA HIS A 172 -38.96 -15.18 22.50
C HIS A 172 -40.20 -15.31 21.60
N LYS A 173 -40.10 -14.99 20.30
CA LYS A 173 -41.21 -15.12 19.35
C LYS A 173 -41.56 -16.60 19.15
N ALA A 174 -42.84 -16.91 19.04
CA ALA A 174 -43.27 -18.25 18.66
C ALA A 174 -42.84 -18.59 17.22
N THR A 175 -42.30 -19.79 17.02
CA THR A 175 -41.83 -20.25 15.71
C THR A 175 -43.02 -20.51 14.79
N THR A 176 -42.98 -19.97 13.57
CA THR A 176 -44.01 -20.26 12.56
C THR A 176 -43.70 -21.54 11.79
N ARG A 177 -44.70 -22.11 11.12
CA ARG A 177 -44.54 -23.32 10.29
C ARG A 177 -43.54 -23.11 9.14
N GLY A 178 -43.52 -21.93 8.54
CA GLY A 178 -42.56 -21.55 7.51
C GLY A 178 -41.13 -21.39 8.04
N GLU A 179 -40.96 -20.77 9.21
CA GLU A 179 -39.64 -20.67 9.86
C GLU A 179 -39.10 -22.05 10.23
N MET A 180 -39.95 -22.92 10.79
CA MET A 180 -39.61 -24.30 11.14
C MET A 180 -39.18 -25.12 9.91
N ALA A 181 -39.87 -24.98 8.78
CA ALA A 181 -39.49 -25.61 7.52
C ALA A 181 -38.12 -25.13 7.00
N ALA A 182 -37.87 -23.81 7.05
CA ALA A 182 -36.60 -23.24 6.60
C ALA A 182 -35.41 -23.67 7.47
N LEU A 183 -35.56 -23.64 8.79
CA LEU A 183 -34.55 -24.12 9.74
C LEU A 183 -34.25 -25.62 9.52
N SER A 184 -35.30 -26.42 9.27
CA SER A 184 -35.15 -27.86 8.98
C SER A 184 -34.42 -28.11 7.67
N CYS A 185 -34.67 -27.30 6.63
CA CYS A 185 -33.92 -27.40 5.37
C CYS A 185 -32.43 -27.13 5.57
N GLN A 186 -32.07 -26.10 6.35
CA GLN A 186 -30.66 -25.85 6.69
C GLN A 186 -30.05 -27.00 7.49
N ALA A 187 -30.78 -27.51 8.48
CA ALA A 187 -30.32 -28.63 9.30
C ALA A 187 -30.09 -29.92 8.49
N LEU A 188 -30.90 -30.15 7.45
CA LEU A 188 -30.78 -31.27 6.51
C LEU A 188 -29.84 -31.02 5.34
N ALA A 189 -29.15 -29.87 5.31
CA ALA A 189 -28.31 -29.43 4.19
C ALA A 189 -29.03 -29.47 2.82
N ILE A 190 -30.33 -29.15 2.80
CA ILE A 190 -31.09 -28.97 1.56
C ILE A 190 -30.69 -27.60 0.98
N LEU A 191 -29.86 -27.63 -0.06
CA LEU A 191 -29.27 -26.43 -0.66
C LEU A 191 -30.26 -25.69 -1.58
N ASN A 192 -30.02 -24.39 -1.79
CA ASN A 192 -30.74 -23.52 -2.73
C ASN A 192 -32.25 -23.36 -2.51
N VAL A 193 -32.78 -23.69 -1.32
CA VAL A 193 -34.21 -23.55 -0.98
C VAL A 193 -34.52 -22.43 0.02
N VAL A 194 -33.51 -21.93 0.74
CA VAL A 194 -33.62 -20.72 1.57
C VAL A 194 -32.95 -19.56 0.82
N PRO A 195 -33.63 -18.43 0.63
CA PRO A 195 -32.99 -17.25 0.03
C PRO A 195 -31.76 -16.81 0.82
N PRO A 196 -30.57 -16.65 0.18
CA PRO A 196 -29.31 -16.37 0.88
C PRO A 196 -29.32 -15.15 1.80
N GLN A 197 -30.16 -14.15 1.53
CA GLN A 197 -30.31 -12.95 2.34
C GLN A 197 -30.89 -13.20 3.75
N TYR A 198 -31.49 -14.37 3.99
CA TYR A 198 -32.04 -14.76 5.30
C TYR A 198 -31.10 -15.64 6.11
N VAL A 199 -29.93 -15.99 5.57
CA VAL A 199 -28.92 -16.82 6.22
C VAL A 199 -27.74 -15.95 6.62
N THR A 200 -27.19 -16.15 7.80
CA THR A 200 -25.97 -15.45 8.25
C THR A 200 -24.74 -16.04 7.55
N TRP A 201 -23.94 -15.18 6.89
CA TRP A 201 -22.70 -15.57 6.22
C TRP A 201 -21.50 -15.03 7.00
N ASP A 202 -20.67 -15.89 7.60
CA ASP A 202 -19.32 -15.51 8.03
C ASP A 202 -18.34 -15.86 6.91
N MET A 203 -18.08 -14.91 6.01
CA MET A 203 -17.04 -15.06 5.00
C MET A 203 -16.23 -13.76 4.97
N PRO A 204 -14.97 -13.76 5.47
CA PRO A 204 -14.07 -12.62 5.28
C PRO A 204 -13.72 -12.48 3.80
N LEU A 205 -13.14 -11.35 3.38
CA LEU A 205 -12.71 -11.17 1.98
C LEU A 205 -11.78 -12.29 1.50
N GLN A 206 -10.91 -12.77 2.39
CA GLN A 206 -10.02 -13.90 2.12
C GLN A 206 -10.77 -15.19 1.81
N GLY A 207 -12.04 -15.32 2.21
CA GLY A 207 -12.87 -16.47 1.90
C GLY A 207 -13.42 -16.46 0.48
N ILE A 208 -13.37 -15.36 -0.26
CA ILE A 208 -13.90 -15.25 -1.63
C ILE A 208 -12.84 -15.76 -2.62
N LYS A 209 -12.89 -17.06 -2.91
CA LYS A 209 -11.95 -17.78 -3.79
C LYS A 209 -12.67 -18.85 -4.64
N ASN A 210 -11.97 -19.47 -5.58
CA ASN A 210 -12.44 -20.63 -6.35
C ASN A 210 -13.76 -20.34 -7.10
N GLY A 211 -13.87 -19.14 -7.69
CA GLY A 211 -15.06 -18.73 -8.45
C GLY A 211 -16.30 -18.41 -7.62
N MET A 212 -16.15 -18.28 -6.29
CA MET A 212 -17.23 -17.80 -5.42
C MET A 212 -17.56 -16.33 -5.69
N THR A 213 -18.85 -16.00 -5.59
CA THR A 213 -19.33 -14.62 -5.60
C THR A 213 -20.20 -14.31 -4.39
N VAL A 214 -20.18 -13.06 -3.94
CA VAL A 214 -20.97 -12.53 -2.81
C VAL A 214 -21.95 -11.50 -3.35
N PRO A 215 -23.25 -11.83 -3.48
CA PRO A 215 -24.28 -10.87 -3.86
C PRO A 215 -24.34 -9.68 -2.90
N PHE A 216 -24.63 -8.48 -3.42
CA PHE A 216 -24.74 -7.27 -2.60
C PHE A 216 -25.84 -7.38 -1.55
N ALA A 217 -26.89 -8.17 -1.80
CA ALA A 217 -27.89 -8.49 -0.79
C ALA A 217 -27.29 -9.23 0.42
N VAL A 218 -26.34 -10.14 0.18
CA VAL A 218 -25.59 -10.85 1.24
C VAL A 218 -24.57 -9.91 1.89
N LEU A 219 -23.89 -9.07 1.11
CA LEU A 219 -22.96 -8.07 1.63
C LEU A 219 -23.66 -7.08 2.56
N LYS A 220 -24.83 -6.56 2.17
CA LYS A 220 -25.67 -5.64 2.96
C LYS A 220 -26.05 -6.22 4.33
N ALA A 221 -26.19 -7.53 4.39
CA ALA A 221 -26.51 -8.31 5.58
C ALA A 221 -25.28 -8.63 6.46
N ASN A 222 -24.05 -8.44 5.95
CA ASN A 222 -22.82 -8.90 6.60
C ASN A 222 -21.98 -7.73 7.14
N ALA A 223 -22.26 -7.33 8.38
CA ALA A 223 -21.56 -6.19 9.00
C ALA A 223 -20.05 -6.39 9.15
N LYS A 224 -19.57 -7.63 9.30
CA LYS A 224 -18.14 -7.94 9.43
C LYS A 224 -17.40 -7.73 8.11
N LEU A 225 -17.94 -8.27 7.02
CA LEU A 225 -17.40 -8.06 5.68
C LEU A 225 -17.50 -6.59 5.27
N VAL A 226 -18.62 -5.92 5.58
CA VAL A 226 -18.77 -4.47 5.36
C VAL A 226 -17.71 -3.68 6.12
N LYS A 227 -17.49 -3.97 7.41
CA LYS A 227 -16.48 -3.29 8.21
C LYS A 227 -15.06 -3.55 7.69
N GLU A 228 -14.80 -4.76 7.22
CA GLU A 228 -13.54 -5.11 6.55
C GLU A 228 -13.32 -4.26 5.28
N LEU A 229 -14.34 -4.17 4.41
CA LEU A 229 -14.30 -3.32 3.22
C LEU A 229 -14.08 -1.85 3.57
N GLN A 230 -14.86 -1.31 4.51
CA GLN A 230 -14.74 0.07 4.97
C GLN A 230 -13.32 0.37 5.47
N THR A 231 -12.74 -0.55 6.25
CA THR A 231 -11.38 -0.40 6.79
C THR A 231 -10.34 -0.41 5.66
N ARG A 232 -10.47 -1.33 4.70
CA ARG A 232 -9.55 -1.41 3.56
C ARG A 232 -9.66 -0.18 2.66
N PHE A 233 -10.87 0.24 2.28
CA PHE A 233 -11.06 1.45 1.49
C PHE A 233 -10.68 2.73 2.22
N SER A 234 -10.77 2.75 3.54
CA SER A 234 -10.28 3.85 4.35
C SER A 234 -8.75 3.95 4.29
N ALA A 235 -8.05 2.82 4.32
CA ALA A 235 -6.61 2.80 4.08
C ALA A 235 -6.22 3.27 2.66
N LEU A 236 -7.11 3.13 1.66
CA LEU A 236 -6.94 3.68 0.31
C LEU A 236 -7.38 5.14 0.15
N LYS A 237 -7.86 5.77 1.23
CA LYS A 237 -8.40 7.15 1.24
C LYS A 237 -9.58 7.37 0.27
N ILE A 238 -10.32 6.32 -0.09
CA ILE A 238 -11.59 6.43 -0.85
C ILE A 238 -12.82 6.18 0.02
N TYR A 239 -12.62 5.90 1.30
CA TYR A 239 -13.68 5.84 2.30
C TYR A 239 -13.28 6.67 3.54
N PRO A 240 -14.15 7.56 4.06
CA PRO A 240 -13.81 8.42 5.19
C PRO A 240 -13.59 7.60 6.48
N ALA A 241 -12.45 7.81 7.15
CA ALA A 241 -12.15 7.21 8.46
C ALA A 241 -12.89 7.93 9.60
N GLY A 242 -13.39 7.21 10.61
CA GLY A 242 -14.05 7.80 11.81
C GLY A 242 -15.20 6.94 12.37
N GLN A 243 -16.22 7.56 13.00
CA GLN A 243 -17.45 6.91 13.52
C GLN A 243 -18.25 6.07 12.49
N ARG A 244 -17.78 6.00 11.24
CA ARG A 244 -18.41 5.33 10.08
C ARG A 244 -17.78 3.99 9.69
N LEU A 245 -16.82 3.47 10.46
CA LEU A 245 -16.40 2.05 10.38
C LEU A 245 -17.38 1.17 11.17
N ASP A 246 -18.67 1.38 10.92
CA ASP A 246 -19.80 0.91 11.71
C ASP A 246 -20.33 -0.45 11.22
N GLY A 247 -19.77 -1.00 10.14
CA GLY A 247 -20.27 -2.23 9.53
C GLY A 247 -21.63 -2.06 8.84
N LYS A 248 -22.11 -0.82 8.64
CA LYS A 248 -23.35 -0.55 7.92
C LYS A 248 -23.09 -0.31 6.45
N TYR A 249 -23.85 -1.01 5.62
CA TYR A 249 -23.81 -0.83 4.19
C TYR A 249 -24.57 0.45 3.79
N GLY A 250 -23.93 1.36 3.05
CA GLY A 250 -24.53 2.63 2.63
C GLY A 250 -23.89 3.20 1.37
N SER A 251 -24.42 4.33 0.89
CA SER A 251 -24.05 4.96 -0.39
C SER A 251 -22.55 5.27 -0.52
N GLN A 252 -21.88 5.66 0.58
CA GLN A 252 -20.43 5.92 0.56
C GLN A 252 -19.62 4.66 0.26
N LEU A 253 -20.03 3.51 0.81
CA LEU A 253 -19.37 2.25 0.53
C LEU A 253 -19.66 1.79 -0.91
N GLU A 254 -20.89 1.98 -1.40
CA GLU A 254 -21.24 1.74 -2.80
C GLU A 254 -20.34 2.55 -3.75
N THR A 255 -20.17 3.85 -3.48
CA THR A 255 -19.27 4.71 -4.26
C THR A 255 -17.83 4.22 -4.20
N ALA A 256 -17.33 3.85 -3.01
CA ALA A 256 -15.95 3.35 -2.85
C ALA A 256 -15.72 2.03 -3.63
N ILE A 257 -16.67 1.09 -3.58
CA ILE A 257 -16.62 -0.15 -4.37
C ILE A 257 -16.64 0.18 -5.87
N ALA A 258 -17.56 1.04 -6.31
CA ALA A 258 -17.69 1.41 -7.71
C ALA A 258 -16.42 2.10 -8.25
N GLU A 259 -15.85 3.03 -7.48
CA GLU A 259 -14.60 3.72 -7.82
C GLU A 259 -13.42 2.75 -7.91
N PHE A 260 -13.28 1.85 -6.93
CA PHE A 260 -12.21 0.85 -6.91
C PHE A 260 -12.29 -0.10 -8.11
N CYS A 261 -13.48 -0.67 -8.36
CA CYS A 261 -13.69 -1.56 -9.50
C CYS A 261 -13.48 -0.85 -10.84
N ALA A 262 -13.99 0.38 -11.00
CA ALA A 262 -13.83 1.14 -12.23
C ALA A 262 -12.36 1.46 -12.52
N THR A 263 -11.61 1.86 -11.48
CA THR A 263 -10.18 2.19 -11.59
C THR A 263 -9.36 0.98 -12.02
N LEU A 264 -9.63 -0.19 -11.45
CA LEU A 264 -8.91 -1.43 -11.74
C LEU A 264 -9.50 -2.24 -12.91
N LYS A 265 -10.57 -1.75 -13.55
CA LYS A 265 -11.32 -2.47 -14.59
C LYS A 265 -11.80 -3.86 -14.13
N LEU A 266 -12.13 -3.97 -12.84
CA LEU A 266 -12.71 -5.20 -12.28
C LEU A 266 -14.21 -5.25 -12.62
N PRO A 267 -14.80 -6.46 -12.71
CA PRO A 267 -16.25 -6.61 -12.83
C PRO A 267 -16.94 -5.80 -11.70
N ASN A 268 -17.78 -4.82 -12.06
CA ASN A 268 -18.26 -3.80 -11.12
C ASN A 268 -19.73 -4.00 -10.71
N ALA A 269 -20.21 -3.12 -9.81
CA ALA A 269 -21.57 -2.93 -9.28
C ALA A 269 -22.76 -3.23 -10.22
N GLN A 270 -22.60 -3.18 -11.54
CA GLN A 270 -23.59 -3.68 -12.52
C GLN A 270 -23.96 -5.16 -12.30
N THR A 271 -23.01 -5.97 -11.83
CA THR A 271 -23.21 -7.39 -11.50
C THR A 271 -23.83 -7.60 -10.12
N GLN A 272 -23.88 -6.55 -9.28
CA GLN A 272 -24.31 -6.58 -7.88
C GLN A 272 -23.67 -7.71 -7.05
N GLN A 273 -22.42 -8.07 -7.34
CA GLN A 273 -21.68 -9.15 -6.69
C GLN A 273 -20.22 -8.75 -6.45
N LEU A 274 -19.61 -9.26 -5.39
CA LEU A 274 -18.15 -9.26 -5.20
C LEU A 274 -17.59 -10.63 -5.57
N ASP A 275 -16.44 -10.68 -6.23
CA ASP A 275 -15.81 -11.91 -6.69
C ASP A 275 -14.35 -12.03 -6.20
N GLU A 276 -13.71 -13.13 -6.57
CA GLU A 276 -12.31 -13.42 -6.20
C GLU A 276 -11.33 -12.35 -6.73
N PRO A 277 -11.37 -11.91 -8.00
CA PRO A 277 -10.53 -10.81 -8.48
C PRO A 277 -10.65 -9.53 -7.64
N PHE A 278 -11.88 -9.12 -7.30
CA PHE A 278 -12.10 -7.99 -6.40
C PHE A 278 -11.47 -8.21 -5.04
N ALA A 279 -11.72 -9.35 -4.42
CA ALA A 279 -11.21 -9.67 -3.11
C ALA A 279 -9.68 -9.69 -3.10
N GLN A 280 -9.05 -10.39 -4.06
CA GLN A 280 -7.60 -10.43 -4.20
C GLN A 280 -7.00 -9.03 -4.37
N ALA A 281 -7.56 -8.21 -5.27
CA ALA A 281 -7.08 -6.85 -5.48
C ALA A 281 -7.09 -6.02 -4.19
N LEU A 282 -8.17 -6.09 -3.41
CA LEU A 282 -8.31 -5.32 -2.16
C LEU A 282 -7.55 -5.93 -0.97
N LEU A 283 -7.25 -7.23 -1.02
CA LEU A 283 -6.47 -7.93 0.01
C LEU A 283 -4.97 -7.63 -0.09
N THR A 284 -4.47 -7.20 -1.25
CA THR A 284 -3.06 -6.80 -1.41
C THR A 284 -2.71 -5.57 -0.57
N LEU A 285 -1.55 -5.60 0.09
CA LEU A 285 -1.09 -4.49 0.92
C LEU A 285 -0.72 -3.29 0.04
N ALA A 286 -1.45 -2.18 0.23
CA ALA A 286 -1.38 -0.97 -0.58
C ALA A 286 -1.56 -1.29 -2.09
N PRO A 287 -2.78 -1.62 -2.57
CA PRO A 287 -3.07 -2.13 -3.91
C PRO A 287 -2.45 -1.23 -4.98
N VAL A 288 -1.22 -1.58 -5.36
CA VAL A 288 -0.32 -0.68 -6.08
C VAL A 288 -0.92 -0.25 -7.42
N PRO A 289 -1.58 -1.14 -8.21
CA PRO A 289 -2.24 -0.70 -9.44
C PRO A 289 -3.27 0.41 -9.21
N PHE A 290 -4.05 0.32 -8.13
CA PHE A 290 -5.05 1.34 -7.79
C PHE A 290 -4.38 2.66 -7.39
N MET A 291 -3.34 2.57 -6.56
CA MET A 291 -2.59 3.75 -6.09
C MET A 291 -1.89 4.48 -7.24
N LEU A 292 -1.30 3.73 -8.19
CA LEU A 292 -0.68 4.28 -9.39
C LEU A 292 -1.69 4.98 -10.30
N GLU A 293 -2.88 4.40 -10.48
CA GLU A 293 -3.91 4.99 -11.33
C GLU A 293 -4.50 6.26 -10.70
N GLN A 294 -4.82 6.24 -9.41
CA GLN A 294 -5.25 7.43 -8.67
C GLN A 294 -4.22 8.56 -8.70
N ALA A 295 -2.93 8.22 -8.73
CA ALA A 295 -1.85 9.19 -8.81
C ALA A 295 -1.76 9.93 -10.16
N ARG A 296 -2.51 9.50 -11.20
CA ARG A 296 -2.64 10.29 -12.45
C ARG A 296 -3.28 11.65 -12.21
N ASN A 297 -4.12 11.79 -11.18
CA ASN A 297 -4.67 13.09 -10.79
C ASN A 297 -3.62 13.91 -10.03
N ARG A 298 -2.69 14.51 -10.79
CA ARG A 298 -1.55 15.26 -10.25
C ARG A 298 -1.96 16.45 -9.39
N GLN A 299 -3.08 17.09 -9.69
CA GLN A 299 -3.59 18.21 -8.89
C GLN A 299 -4.08 17.72 -7.51
N LYS A 300 -4.74 16.55 -7.45
CA LYS A 300 -5.11 15.92 -6.17
C LYS A 300 -3.87 15.59 -5.35
N ILE A 301 -2.84 15.00 -5.95
CA ILE A 301 -1.55 14.70 -5.27
C ILE A 301 -0.90 15.98 -4.73
N PHE A 302 -0.81 17.02 -5.54
CA PHE A 302 -0.30 18.32 -5.11
C PHE A 302 -1.10 18.89 -3.93
N ASN A 303 -2.43 18.86 -3.99
CA ASN A 303 -3.28 19.36 -2.90
C ASN A 303 -3.10 18.54 -1.62
N GLU A 304 -2.96 17.21 -1.71
CA GLU A 304 -2.70 16.32 -0.57
C GLU A 304 -1.33 16.56 0.07
N TYR A 305 -0.29 16.86 -0.71
CA TYR A 305 1.01 17.27 -0.17
C TYR A 305 0.96 18.69 0.41
N ARG A 306 0.25 19.62 -0.24
CA ARG A 306 0.04 20.97 0.28
C ARG A 306 -0.69 20.96 1.63
N GLN A 307 -1.60 20.02 1.85
CA GLN A 307 -2.24 19.84 3.16
C GLN A 307 -1.25 19.36 4.23
N GLN A 308 -0.21 18.59 3.86
CA GLN A 308 0.84 18.15 4.78
C GLN A 308 1.79 19.29 5.19
N GLU A 309 1.85 20.37 4.39
CA GLU A 309 2.54 21.62 4.76
C GLU A 309 1.78 22.43 5.84
N THR A 310 0.60 21.99 6.29
CA THR A 310 -0.14 22.71 7.35
C THR A 310 0.68 22.72 8.65
N GLY A 311 1.06 23.91 9.11
CA GLY A 311 1.91 24.11 10.29
C GLY A 311 3.41 24.22 9.99
N PHE A 312 3.81 24.23 8.72
CA PHE A 312 5.17 24.48 8.25
C PHE A 312 5.32 25.94 7.74
N SER A 313 6.56 26.39 7.56
CA SER A 313 6.92 27.75 7.08
C SER A 313 8.13 27.69 6.13
N ALA A 314 8.56 28.81 5.52
CA ALA A 314 9.76 28.79 4.68
C ALA A 314 11.06 28.44 5.44
N GLU A 315 11.06 28.53 6.77
CA GLU A 315 12.20 28.14 7.61
C GLU A 315 12.22 26.64 7.93
N LYS A 316 11.08 25.97 7.80
CA LYS A 316 10.93 24.54 8.07
C LYS A 316 9.78 24.00 7.24
N LEU A 317 10.11 23.23 6.20
CA LEU A 317 9.20 22.69 5.19
C LEU A 317 8.98 21.18 5.36
N ALA A 318 7.81 20.66 4.99
CA ALA A 318 7.41 19.31 5.39
C ALA A 318 8.23 18.18 4.77
N PHE A 319 8.65 18.32 3.51
CA PHE A 319 9.40 17.29 2.78
C PHE A 319 10.90 17.60 2.72
N LEU A 320 11.23 18.88 2.58
CA LEU A 320 12.61 19.35 2.59
C LEU A 320 13.30 19.09 3.94
N ASP A 321 12.63 19.36 5.05
CA ASP A 321 13.18 19.23 6.41
C ASP A 321 12.70 17.95 7.12
N ARG A 322 12.19 16.98 6.35
CA ARG A 322 11.68 15.71 6.90
C ARG A 322 12.77 14.93 7.63
N GLY A 323 13.99 14.98 7.13
CA GLY A 323 15.16 14.38 7.77
C GLY A 323 15.21 12.87 7.66
N ILE A 324 16.43 12.32 7.70
CA ILE A 324 16.67 10.87 7.60
C ILE A 324 16.06 10.07 8.77
N GLN A 325 15.83 10.69 9.92
CA GLN A 325 15.25 10.03 11.10
C GLN A 325 13.81 9.55 10.86
N ASN A 326 13.08 10.20 9.94
CA ASN A 326 11.71 9.85 9.59
C ASN A 326 11.61 8.96 8.33
N SER A 327 12.76 8.50 7.81
CA SER A 327 12.81 7.64 6.64
C SER A 327 12.63 6.17 7.02
N PRO A 328 11.76 5.41 6.33
CA PRO A 328 11.70 3.96 6.48
C PRO A 328 12.98 3.25 5.99
N TYR A 329 13.83 3.95 5.24
CA TYR A 329 15.07 3.41 4.66
C TYR A 329 16.32 3.77 5.45
N LYS A 330 16.20 4.40 6.62
CA LYS A 330 17.35 4.78 7.45
C LYS A 330 18.24 3.57 7.80
N ALA A 331 17.63 2.43 8.11
CA ALA A 331 18.37 1.22 8.48
C ALA A 331 19.17 0.64 7.30
N ASP A 332 18.83 1.03 6.06
CA ASP A 332 19.46 0.51 4.85
C ASP A 332 20.72 1.29 4.44
N LEU A 333 20.98 2.46 5.02
CA LEU A 333 22.09 3.35 4.63
C LEU A 333 23.45 2.66 4.55
N PRO A 334 23.86 1.82 5.52
CA PRO A 334 25.15 1.13 5.44
C PRO A 334 25.25 0.18 4.24
N HIS A 335 24.12 -0.30 3.72
CA HIS A 335 24.05 -1.23 2.59
C HIS A 335 23.93 -0.54 1.23
N TYR A 336 23.77 0.79 1.18
CA TYR A 336 23.68 1.51 -0.10
C TYR A 336 24.88 1.26 -1.02
N PRO A 337 26.14 1.30 -0.54
CA PRO A 337 27.28 0.99 -1.39
C PRO A 337 27.23 -0.41 -2.00
N ASP A 338 26.86 -1.42 -1.22
CA ASP A 338 26.76 -2.80 -1.70
C ASP A 338 25.66 -2.95 -2.74
N ARG A 339 24.47 -2.42 -2.46
CA ARG A 339 23.32 -2.44 -3.38
C ARG A 339 23.61 -1.75 -4.71
N LEU A 340 24.39 -0.67 -4.71
CA LEU A 340 24.80 0.01 -5.94
C LEU A 340 25.84 -0.79 -6.75
N ARG A 341 26.52 -1.78 -6.17
CA ARG A 341 27.43 -2.70 -6.88
C ARG A 341 26.73 -3.92 -7.45
N GLU A 342 25.55 -4.27 -6.96
CA GLU A 342 24.80 -5.43 -7.43
C GLU A 342 24.45 -5.30 -8.93
N VAL A 343 24.65 -6.40 -9.66
CA VAL A 343 24.27 -6.53 -11.08
C VAL A 343 23.09 -7.51 -11.14
N PRO A 344 22.01 -7.19 -11.88
CA PRO A 344 20.93 -8.15 -12.12
C PRO A 344 21.48 -9.47 -12.68
N ASP A 345 21.08 -10.59 -12.09
CA ASP A 345 21.55 -11.93 -12.49
C ASP A 345 20.97 -12.40 -13.82
N GLY A 346 19.92 -11.74 -14.32
CA GLY A 346 19.23 -12.09 -15.55
C GLY A 346 18.22 -13.24 -15.39
N ILE A 347 18.06 -13.78 -14.18
CA ILE A 347 17.19 -14.92 -13.85
C ILE A 347 16.12 -14.50 -12.83
N GLU A 348 16.53 -14.15 -11.61
CA GLU A 348 15.63 -13.71 -10.54
C GLU A 348 15.38 -12.20 -10.58
N VAL A 349 16.37 -11.45 -11.06
CA VAL A 349 16.31 -10.00 -11.25
C VAL A 349 16.83 -9.65 -12.64
N VAL A 350 16.02 -8.93 -13.41
CA VAL A 350 16.36 -8.38 -14.73
C VAL A 350 16.34 -6.85 -14.69
N SER A 351 16.85 -6.19 -15.71
CA SER A 351 16.65 -4.75 -15.93
C SER A 351 15.55 -4.51 -16.98
N LEU A 352 15.31 -3.25 -17.34
CA LEU A 352 14.36 -2.83 -18.38
C LEU A 352 14.70 -3.34 -19.80
N GLY A 353 15.91 -3.86 -20.02
CA GLY A 353 16.39 -4.35 -21.32
C GLY A 353 17.00 -3.25 -22.20
N GLU A 354 17.23 -3.56 -23.48
CA GLU A 354 17.78 -2.62 -24.48
C GLU A 354 16.74 -1.63 -24.98
N THR A 355 15.50 -2.07 -25.09
CA THR A 355 14.38 -1.29 -25.61
C THR A 355 13.15 -1.51 -24.75
N ILE A 356 12.35 -0.47 -24.59
CA ILE A 356 11.06 -0.53 -23.91
C ILE A 356 10.00 0.18 -24.75
N GLN A 357 8.84 -0.45 -24.92
CA GLN A 357 7.67 0.22 -25.48
C GLN A 357 6.96 0.98 -24.36
N LEU A 358 6.79 2.29 -24.52
CA LEU A 358 6.13 3.11 -23.50
C LEU A 358 4.64 2.77 -23.43
N ALA A 359 4.17 2.48 -22.22
CA ALA A 359 2.80 2.08 -21.96
C ALA A 359 1.80 3.14 -22.46
N GLY A 360 0.77 2.68 -23.17
CA GLY A 360 -0.26 3.55 -23.74
C GLY A 360 0.17 4.30 -25.02
N THR A 361 1.32 3.98 -25.60
CA THR A 361 1.82 4.60 -26.84
C THR A 361 2.41 3.57 -27.81
N SER A 362 2.64 3.98 -29.06
CA SER A 362 3.45 3.22 -30.04
C SER A 362 4.94 3.55 -29.97
N GLN A 363 5.36 4.44 -29.06
CA GLN A 363 6.75 4.88 -28.96
C GLN A 363 7.61 3.79 -28.32
N THR A 364 8.73 3.47 -28.98
CA THR A 364 9.77 2.59 -28.44
C THR A 364 10.98 3.43 -28.06
N VAL A 365 11.41 3.32 -26.80
CA VAL A 365 12.63 3.94 -26.31
C VAL A 365 13.77 2.93 -26.39
N THR A 366 14.91 3.36 -26.93
CA THR A 366 16.15 2.56 -26.97
C THR A 366 17.17 3.15 -26.00
N PHE A 367 17.68 2.31 -25.09
CA PHE A 367 18.74 2.70 -24.17
C PHE A 367 20.10 2.70 -24.87
N THR A 368 20.79 3.84 -24.81
CA THR A 368 22.11 4.02 -25.43
C THR A 368 23.23 3.74 -24.44
N PRO A 369 24.44 3.34 -24.88
CA PRO A 369 25.59 3.22 -23.97
C PRO A 369 25.75 4.49 -23.13
N TYR A 370 26.08 4.33 -21.85
CA TYR A 370 26.27 5.48 -20.98
C TYR A 370 27.35 6.43 -21.55
N PRO A 371 27.13 7.76 -21.60
CA PRO A 371 28.04 8.66 -22.32
C PRO A 371 29.47 8.60 -21.80
N VAL A 372 30.44 8.77 -22.69
CA VAL A 372 31.85 8.96 -22.32
C VAL A 372 32.04 10.36 -21.71
N ARG A 373 33.06 10.54 -20.87
CA ARG A 373 33.40 11.87 -20.31
C ARG A 373 33.57 12.91 -21.42
N GLY A 374 33.05 14.10 -21.19
CA GLY A 374 33.21 15.24 -22.10
C GLY A 374 32.25 15.25 -23.29
N LYS A 375 31.38 14.23 -23.41
CA LYS A 375 30.34 14.17 -24.44
C LYS A 375 28.96 14.22 -23.81
N GLN A 376 28.16 15.20 -24.22
CA GLN A 376 26.75 15.27 -23.84
C GLN A 376 25.95 14.13 -24.54
N PRO A 377 25.05 13.43 -23.83
CA PRO A 377 24.13 12.48 -24.44
C PRO A 377 23.14 13.18 -25.37
N GLN A 378 22.46 12.38 -26.20
CA GLN A 378 21.20 12.81 -26.78
C GLN A 378 20.15 12.89 -25.67
N ILE A 379 19.66 14.10 -25.39
CA ILE A 379 18.61 14.37 -24.41
C ILE A 379 17.30 14.61 -25.18
N ASP A 380 16.26 13.84 -24.86
CA ASP A 380 14.91 14.14 -25.33
C ASP A 380 14.38 15.38 -24.63
N ALA A 381 14.41 16.51 -25.33
CA ALA A 381 14.03 17.82 -24.80
C ALA A 381 12.53 17.99 -24.50
N LYS A 382 11.69 17.06 -24.95
CA LYS A 382 10.23 17.05 -24.69
C LYS A 382 9.80 15.94 -23.74
N GLY A 383 10.71 15.04 -23.40
CA GLY A 383 10.46 13.89 -22.56
C GLY A 383 9.92 14.22 -21.16
N LEU A 384 10.09 15.46 -20.71
CA LEU A 384 9.61 15.97 -19.42
C LEU A 384 8.57 17.11 -19.55
N ASP A 385 7.95 17.30 -20.73
CA ASP A 385 6.92 18.33 -20.95
C ASP A 385 5.67 18.11 -20.09
N PHE A 386 5.47 16.89 -19.60
CA PHE A 386 4.40 16.62 -18.66
C PHE A 386 4.58 17.37 -17.33
N LEU A 387 5.81 17.66 -16.89
CA LEU A 387 6.08 18.33 -15.61
C LEU A 387 5.41 19.70 -15.54
N HIS A 388 4.85 20.04 -14.38
CA HIS A 388 4.18 21.32 -14.16
C HIS A 388 5.06 22.53 -14.56
N SER A 389 4.42 23.64 -14.94
CA SER A 389 5.10 24.88 -15.36
C SER A 389 5.96 25.53 -14.28
N ASP A 390 5.71 25.21 -13.00
CA ASP A 390 6.53 25.61 -11.85
C ASP A 390 7.93 24.95 -11.90
N ILE A 391 8.07 23.77 -12.54
CA ILE A 391 9.37 23.17 -12.83
C ILE A 391 9.94 23.82 -14.09
N LYS A 392 10.96 24.65 -13.89
CA LYS A 392 11.55 25.50 -14.93
C LYS A 392 12.65 24.80 -15.72
N SER A 393 13.41 23.93 -15.04
CA SER A 393 14.42 23.08 -15.67
C SER A 393 14.41 21.71 -15.00
N ALA A 394 14.59 20.66 -15.79
CA ALA A 394 14.74 19.31 -15.28
C ALA A 394 15.56 18.45 -16.25
N CYS A 395 16.29 17.49 -15.69
CA CYS A 395 16.88 16.38 -16.43
C CYS A 395 16.61 15.08 -15.66
N VAL A 396 16.24 14.02 -16.38
CA VAL A 396 16.02 12.68 -15.85
C VAL A 396 16.81 11.71 -16.72
N CYS A 397 17.58 10.83 -16.09
CA CYS A 397 18.34 9.78 -16.73
C CYS A 397 17.86 8.45 -16.17
N VAL A 398 17.23 7.62 -17.01
CA VAL A 398 16.84 6.25 -16.65
C VAL A 398 17.96 5.30 -17.05
N GLY A 399 18.38 4.43 -16.13
CA GLY A 399 19.40 3.42 -16.36
C GLY A 399 18.79 2.04 -16.62
N SER A 400 19.44 1.27 -17.49
CA SER A 400 19.13 -0.16 -17.70
C SER A 400 20.43 -0.96 -17.86
N MET A 401 20.56 -2.05 -17.10
CA MET A 401 21.69 -2.99 -17.20
C MET A 401 21.46 -3.98 -18.33
N VAL A 402 22.35 -4.00 -19.32
CA VAL A 402 22.32 -4.93 -20.45
C VAL A 402 23.71 -5.53 -20.64
N GLY A 403 23.81 -6.86 -20.58
CA GLY A 403 25.09 -7.55 -20.71
C GLY A 403 26.13 -7.10 -19.68
N GLY A 404 25.68 -6.82 -18.44
CA GLY A 404 26.53 -6.33 -17.35
C GLY A 404 27.01 -4.87 -17.48
N LYS A 405 26.56 -4.14 -18.51
CA LYS A 405 26.91 -2.73 -18.73
C LYS A 405 25.70 -1.83 -18.59
N LEU A 406 25.90 -0.66 -18.00
CA LEU A 406 24.85 0.34 -17.92
C LEU A 406 24.60 0.99 -19.29
N ARG A 407 23.34 0.99 -19.70
CA ARG A 407 22.78 1.82 -20.76
C ARG A 407 21.84 2.86 -20.15
N SER A 408 21.64 3.97 -20.85
CA SER A 408 20.90 5.12 -20.34
C SER A 408 19.99 5.76 -21.39
N HIS A 409 18.91 6.33 -20.90
CA HIS A 409 18.01 7.19 -21.66
C HIS A 409 17.83 8.53 -20.93
N TRP A 410 18.04 9.64 -21.65
CA TRP A 410 18.08 10.97 -21.07
C TRP A 410 16.89 11.80 -21.56
N LEU A 411 16.17 12.38 -20.62
CA LEU A 411 14.98 13.21 -20.81
C LEU A 411 15.24 14.58 -20.21
N GLY A 412 14.69 15.62 -20.82
CA GLY A 412 14.96 16.99 -20.43
C GLY A 412 13.75 17.91 -20.54
N LYS A 413 13.81 18.98 -19.75
CA LYS A 413 13.03 20.21 -19.86
C LYS A 413 14.00 21.36 -19.59
N ASN A 414 14.38 22.12 -20.61
CA ASN A 414 15.47 23.13 -20.49
C ASN A 414 16.74 22.56 -19.82
N ALA A 415 17.08 21.30 -20.13
CA ALA A 415 18.04 20.51 -19.35
C ALA A 415 19.49 21.02 -19.45
N LEU A 416 19.83 21.73 -20.53
CA LEU A 416 21.17 22.25 -20.84
C LEU A 416 21.33 23.74 -20.50
N GLN A 417 20.31 24.38 -19.93
CA GLN A 417 20.37 25.80 -19.56
C GLN A 417 21.28 25.97 -18.33
N ASN A 418 22.32 26.79 -18.44
CA ASN A 418 23.18 27.13 -17.31
C ASN A 418 22.48 28.13 -16.39
N ILE A 419 22.28 27.72 -15.15
CA ILE A 419 21.60 28.48 -14.10
C ILE A 419 22.28 28.21 -12.76
N GLU A 420 21.99 29.03 -11.77
CA GLU A 420 22.39 28.71 -10.40
C GLU A 420 21.52 27.58 -9.87
N LEU A 421 22.16 26.48 -9.46
CA LEU A 421 21.49 25.32 -8.87
C LEU A 421 21.70 25.22 -7.35
N TRP A 422 22.05 26.36 -6.73
CA TRP A 422 22.13 26.51 -5.29
C TRP A 422 23.00 25.43 -4.62
N SER A 423 22.61 25.05 -3.40
CA SER A 423 23.30 24.05 -2.59
C SER A 423 23.27 22.63 -3.18
N ALA A 424 22.45 22.35 -4.20
CA ALA A 424 22.43 21.03 -4.83
C ALA A 424 23.76 20.67 -5.49
N THR A 425 24.59 21.69 -5.77
CA THR A 425 25.91 21.55 -6.42
C THR A 425 27.05 21.23 -5.44
N LYS A 426 26.80 21.27 -4.11
CA LYS A 426 27.85 21.13 -3.08
C LYS A 426 28.47 19.73 -2.98
N ILE A 427 27.89 18.74 -3.68
CA ILE A 427 28.49 17.42 -3.81
C ILE A 427 29.71 17.42 -4.76
N ILE A 428 29.78 18.39 -5.68
CA ILE A 428 30.81 18.42 -6.74
C ILE A 428 32.22 18.55 -6.14
N PRO A 429 32.51 19.48 -5.21
CA PRO A 429 33.84 19.59 -4.60
C PRO A 429 34.25 18.34 -3.82
N LEU A 430 33.31 17.68 -3.12
CA LEU A 430 33.58 16.40 -2.44
C LEU A 430 34.06 15.34 -3.42
N LEU A 431 33.32 15.16 -4.53
CA LEU A 431 33.67 14.19 -5.57
C LEU A 431 35.01 14.52 -6.23
N ASN A 432 35.29 15.80 -6.49
CA ASN A 432 36.57 16.23 -7.04
C ASN A 432 37.75 15.86 -6.12
N VAL A 433 37.64 16.14 -4.82
CA VAL A 433 38.65 15.78 -3.82
C VAL A 433 38.90 14.28 -3.83
N LEU A 434 37.85 13.47 -3.75
CA LEU A 434 37.98 12.01 -3.74
C LEU A 434 38.59 11.45 -5.02
N CYS A 435 38.23 12.01 -6.18
CA CYS A 435 38.81 11.62 -7.46
C CYS A 435 40.32 11.91 -7.50
N ARG A 436 40.75 13.05 -6.95
CA ARG A 436 42.17 13.42 -6.88
C ARG A 436 42.95 12.56 -5.90
N VAL A 437 42.42 12.36 -4.70
CA VAL A 437 43.02 11.46 -3.69
C VAL A 437 43.18 10.07 -4.27
N SER A 438 42.12 9.51 -4.84
CA SER A 438 42.13 8.14 -5.37
C SER A 438 43.07 7.98 -6.56
N HIS A 439 43.29 9.05 -7.34
CA HIS A 439 44.25 9.05 -8.44
C HIS A 439 45.71 9.14 -7.96
N GLN A 440 46.00 10.03 -7.02
CA GLN A 440 47.37 10.29 -6.54
C GLN A 440 47.82 9.29 -5.47
N PHE A 441 46.88 8.79 -4.67
CA PHE A 441 47.10 7.89 -3.54
C PHE A 441 46.06 6.75 -3.51
N PRO A 442 46.14 5.78 -4.46
CA PRO A 442 45.19 4.66 -4.59
C PRO A 442 44.98 3.78 -3.34
N ALA A 443 45.91 3.80 -2.39
CA ALA A 443 45.85 3.00 -1.17
C ALA A 443 45.15 3.74 -0.01
N VAL A 444 44.88 5.03 -0.15
CA VAL A 444 44.21 5.84 0.88
C VAL A 444 42.71 5.60 0.83
N ASP A 445 42.15 5.28 1.99
CA ASP A 445 40.72 5.16 2.20
C ASP A 445 40.14 6.49 2.70
N ALA A 446 39.15 7.01 1.99
CA ALA A 446 38.50 8.28 2.31
C ALA A 446 37.88 8.32 3.71
N ASP A 447 37.39 7.19 4.24
CA ASP A 447 36.84 7.13 5.60
C ASP A 447 37.91 7.33 6.69
N GLN A 448 39.17 7.06 6.35
CA GLN A 448 40.31 7.26 7.23
C GLN A 448 40.94 8.64 7.09
N CYS A 449 40.44 9.46 6.16
CA CYS A 449 40.96 10.79 5.96
C CYS A 449 40.44 11.77 7.01
N ILE A 450 41.32 12.65 7.49
CA ILE A 450 40.99 13.80 8.32
C ILE A 450 41.32 15.10 7.58
N VAL A 451 40.47 16.11 7.75
CA VAL A 451 40.69 17.47 7.26
C VAL A 451 41.11 18.35 8.43
N ARG A 452 42.22 19.06 8.29
CA ARG A 452 42.76 19.92 9.36
C ARG A 452 43.44 21.17 8.82
N THR A 453 43.71 22.10 9.73
CA THR A 453 44.55 23.28 9.47
C THR A 453 46.04 22.88 9.54
N PRO A 454 46.92 23.50 8.72
CA PRO A 454 48.36 23.25 8.77
C PRO A 454 48.91 23.39 10.19
N GLY A 455 49.73 22.42 10.60
CA GLY A 455 50.33 22.39 11.94
C GLY A 455 49.41 21.90 13.07
N SER A 456 48.13 21.62 12.81
CA SER A 456 47.23 21.02 13.80
C SER A 456 47.44 19.52 13.90
N GLU A 457 47.48 18.97 15.12
CA GLU A 457 47.48 17.52 15.35
C GLU A 457 46.06 16.92 15.26
N THR A 458 45.03 17.73 15.51
CA THR A 458 43.61 17.32 15.45
C THR A 458 42.93 17.81 14.17
N GLY A 459 41.84 17.14 13.79
CA GLY A 459 41.06 17.46 12.60
C GLY A 459 39.69 16.80 12.62
N TYR A 460 38.94 16.98 11.53
CA TYR A 460 37.59 16.44 11.35
C TYR A 460 37.65 15.27 10.37
N LYS A 461 36.92 14.19 10.62
CA LYS A 461 36.84 13.09 9.65
C LYS A 461 36.19 13.59 8.36
N PHE A 462 36.73 13.16 7.22
CA PHE A 462 36.17 13.52 5.91
C PHE A 462 34.69 13.14 5.81
N TYR A 463 34.33 11.95 6.28
CA TYR A 463 32.94 11.47 6.28
C TYR A 463 32.00 12.40 7.07
N ASP A 464 32.38 12.81 8.27
CA ASP A 464 31.54 13.67 9.11
C ASP A 464 31.30 15.03 8.43
N LEU A 465 32.33 15.60 7.80
CA LEU A 465 32.20 16.82 7.00
C LEU A 465 31.32 16.62 5.75
N ALA A 466 31.43 15.47 5.08
CA ALA A 466 30.60 15.15 3.92
C ALA A 466 29.12 15.01 4.30
N VAL A 467 28.81 14.43 5.47
CA VAL A 467 27.46 14.36 6.03
C VAL A 467 26.90 15.77 6.28
N GLU A 468 27.67 16.65 6.91
CA GLU A 468 27.27 18.04 7.20
C GLU A 468 27.07 18.89 5.93
N VAL A 469 27.84 18.65 4.88
CA VAL A 469 27.63 19.28 3.55
C VAL A 469 26.25 18.90 2.99
N VAL A 470 25.75 17.71 3.31
CA VAL A 470 24.51 17.15 2.78
C VAL A 470 23.30 17.50 3.65
N ASN A 471 23.34 17.25 4.97
CA ASN A 471 22.17 17.19 5.84
C ASN A 471 21.80 18.50 6.58
N TYR A 472 22.60 19.57 6.44
CA TYR A 472 22.33 20.90 7.03
C TYR A 472 22.14 20.96 8.55
N GLN A 473 22.65 19.98 9.31
CA GLN A 473 22.52 20.00 10.77
C GLN A 473 23.39 21.07 11.44
N GLN A 474 24.45 21.53 10.77
CA GLN A 474 25.38 22.55 11.25
C GLN A 474 26.05 22.18 12.57
N ALA A 475 26.32 20.89 12.80
CA ALA A 475 27.02 20.45 14.01
C ALA A 475 28.51 20.86 14.00
N ILE A 476 29.10 21.02 12.81
CA ILE A 476 30.50 21.44 12.63
C ILE A 476 30.57 22.87 12.09
N ALA A 477 29.95 23.10 10.93
CA ALA A 477 29.88 24.39 10.26
C ALA A 477 28.73 24.38 9.25
N SER A 478 28.40 25.54 8.68
CA SER A 478 27.40 25.62 7.62
C SER A 478 27.83 24.79 6.40
N SER A 479 26.87 24.22 5.66
CA SER A 479 27.19 23.50 4.42
C SER A 479 27.76 24.41 3.33
N ASN A 480 27.51 25.72 3.39
CA ASN A 480 28.13 26.72 2.52
C ASN A 480 29.64 26.82 2.81
N ALA A 481 30.02 27.07 4.07
CA ALA A 481 31.40 27.20 4.49
C ALA A 481 32.20 25.90 4.30
N LEU A 482 31.59 24.74 4.56
CA LEU A 482 32.21 23.45 4.32
C LEU A 482 32.44 23.18 2.83
N SER A 483 31.45 23.44 1.97
CA SER A 483 31.62 23.24 0.53
C SER A 483 32.61 24.24 -0.06
N ALA A 484 32.61 25.49 0.42
CA ALA A 484 33.63 26.48 0.08
C ALA A 484 35.03 26.02 0.49
N MET A 485 35.19 25.37 1.66
CA MET A 485 36.44 24.73 2.09
C MET A 485 36.83 23.57 1.16
N PHE A 486 35.90 22.68 0.78
CA PHE A 486 36.25 21.59 -0.14
C PHE A 486 36.68 22.07 -1.53
N LYS A 487 36.17 23.23 -1.98
CA LYS A 487 36.68 23.88 -3.20
C LYS A 487 38.14 24.31 -3.07
N GLN A 488 38.64 24.56 -1.86
CA GLN A 488 40.03 24.96 -1.62
C GLN A 488 41.05 23.85 -1.85
N PHE A 489 40.64 22.60 -2.09
CA PHE A 489 41.59 21.55 -2.44
C PHE A 489 42.06 21.64 -3.89
N ASP A 490 41.42 22.46 -4.73
CA ASP A 490 41.86 22.75 -6.10
C ASP A 490 41.82 24.25 -6.39
N THR A 491 42.43 24.66 -7.50
CA THR A 491 42.23 26.02 -8.01
C THR A 491 40.82 26.12 -8.62
N PRO A 492 40.15 27.29 -8.56
CA PRO A 492 38.84 27.47 -9.18
C PRO A 492 38.80 27.06 -10.66
N SER A 493 39.84 27.42 -11.43
CA SER A 493 39.94 27.08 -12.86
C SER A 493 40.10 25.58 -13.09
N ASN A 494 40.88 24.87 -12.26
CA ASN A 494 41.04 23.42 -12.40
C ASN A 494 39.75 22.68 -12.05
N LEU A 495 39.06 23.09 -10.98
CA LEU A 495 37.79 22.48 -10.58
C LEU A 495 36.71 22.65 -11.66
N GLU A 496 36.62 23.84 -12.24
CA GLU A 496 35.73 24.11 -13.37
C GLU A 496 36.11 23.27 -14.60
N ASN A 497 37.39 23.30 -15.01
CA ASN A 497 37.88 22.51 -16.13
C ASN A 497 37.64 21.01 -15.93
N TRP A 498 37.77 20.51 -14.70
CA TRP A 498 37.46 19.13 -14.33
C TRP A 498 35.98 18.82 -14.55
N LEU A 499 35.08 19.70 -14.10
CA LEU A 499 33.64 19.54 -14.29
C LEU A 499 33.26 19.60 -15.79
N GLN A 500 33.74 20.61 -16.53
CA GLN A 500 33.52 20.76 -17.97
C GLN A 500 33.96 19.52 -18.75
N LYS A 501 35.15 18.98 -18.45
CA LYS A 501 35.68 17.77 -19.11
C LYS A 501 34.90 16.50 -18.77
N ILE A 502 34.22 16.44 -17.62
CA ILE A 502 33.41 15.28 -17.23
C ILE A 502 32.04 15.34 -17.89
N THR A 503 31.38 16.49 -17.85
CA THR A 503 30.00 16.62 -18.33
C THR A 503 29.90 16.93 -19.83
N GLY A 504 30.95 17.53 -20.41
CA GLY A 504 30.96 18.04 -21.79
C GLY A 504 30.30 19.41 -21.95
N ASN A 505 29.88 20.04 -20.86
CA ASN A 505 29.32 21.39 -20.89
C ASN A 505 30.45 22.42 -20.66
N PHE A 506 31.06 22.91 -21.73
CA PHE A 506 32.14 23.90 -21.65
C PHE A 506 31.68 25.34 -21.40
N THR A 507 30.37 25.59 -21.29
CA THR A 507 29.82 26.94 -21.04
C THR A 507 29.43 27.14 -19.58
N LEU A 508 29.55 26.13 -18.73
CA LEU A 508 29.32 26.26 -17.28
C LEU A 508 30.41 27.10 -16.61
N SER A 509 30.06 27.74 -15.49
CA SER A 509 30.99 28.41 -14.59
C SER A 509 30.89 27.81 -13.18
N PHE A 510 32.01 27.44 -12.56
CA PHE A 510 31.97 26.77 -11.25
C PHE A 510 33.05 27.23 -10.27
N ARG A 511 33.21 28.55 -10.16
CA ARG A 511 34.34 29.20 -9.48
C ARG A 511 33.94 29.94 -8.18
N GLY A 512 32.67 29.97 -7.81
CA GLY A 512 32.16 30.71 -6.62
C GLY A 512 32.17 29.96 -5.29
N ARG A 513 32.07 30.70 -4.16
CA ARG A 513 32.19 30.23 -2.75
C ARG A 513 30.86 30.10 -1.98
N TYR A 514 29.73 29.90 -2.65
CA TYR A 514 28.42 29.68 -1.99
C TYR A 514 27.98 30.78 -1.01
N GLY A 515 28.51 32.00 -1.14
CA GLY A 515 28.14 33.14 -0.31
C GLY A 515 28.82 33.21 1.06
N GLU A 516 29.71 32.28 1.42
CA GLU A 516 30.39 32.25 2.72
C GLU A 516 31.89 32.00 2.60
N PRO A 517 32.72 32.47 3.56
CA PRO A 517 34.12 32.08 3.62
C PRO A 517 34.27 30.57 3.87
N PRO A 518 35.35 29.94 3.41
CA PRO A 518 35.61 28.54 3.71
C PRO A 518 35.79 28.33 5.22
N PHE A 519 35.27 27.22 5.75
CA PHE A 519 35.39 26.86 7.17
C PHE A 519 36.85 26.82 7.64
N LEU A 520 37.72 26.14 6.87
CA LEU A 520 39.17 26.23 7.00
C LEU A 520 39.72 26.95 5.76
N GLN A 521 40.55 27.97 5.96
CA GLN A 521 41.07 28.78 4.83
C GLN A 521 42.08 28.00 3.97
N THR A 522 42.96 27.24 4.60
CA THR A 522 44.01 26.46 3.94
C THR A 522 43.92 24.99 4.37
N PRO A 523 42.86 24.25 4.01
CA PRO A 523 42.67 22.89 4.50
C PRO A 523 43.75 21.94 3.97
N GLU A 524 44.15 21.00 4.82
CA GLU A 524 44.96 19.85 4.46
C GLU A 524 44.15 18.57 4.68
N LEU A 525 44.26 17.64 3.74
CA LEU A 525 43.71 16.30 3.87
C LEU A 525 44.83 15.35 4.25
N TRP A 526 44.63 14.58 5.31
CA TRP A 526 45.61 13.64 5.85
C TRP A 526 45.02 12.24 5.94
N ASP A 527 45.82 11.23 5.61
CA ASP A 527 45.51 9.85 5.94
C ASP A 527 45.83 9.61 7.43
N ALA A 528 44.80 9.39 8.24
CA ALA A 528 44.97 9.19 9.68
C ALA A 528 45.74 7.91 10.01
N LYS A 529 45.75 6.90 9.13
CA LYS A 529 46.47 5.65 9.36
C LYS A 529 47.96 5.82 9.19
N THR A 530 48.39 6.49 8.12
CA THR A 530 49.82 6.69 7.83
C THR A 530 50.37 7.99 8.38
N GLN A 531 49.51 8.88 8.89
CA GLN A 531 49.88 10.23 9.32
C GLN A 531 50.64 10.98 8.22
N LYS A 532 50.16 10.87 6.98
CA LYS A 532 50.73 11.57 5.83
C LYS A 532 49.71 12.52 5.24
N GLN A 533 50.18 13.69 4.86
CA GLN A 533 49.41 14.62 4.06
C GLN A 533 49.18 14.04 2.65
N VAL A 534 47.93 14.07 2.20
CA VAL A 534 47.47 13.53 0.93
C VAL A 534 47.16 14.66 -0.04
N LEU A 535 46.48 15.72 0.42
CA LEU A 535 46.22 16.92 -0.38
C LEU A 535 46.44 18.18 0.45
N ALA A 536 46.84 19.25 -0.22
CA ALA A 536 47.00 20.59 0.33
C ALA A 536 46.18 21.59 -0.48
N SER A 537 45.75 22.68 0.15
CA SER A 537 45.15 23.80 -0.57
C SER A 537 46.21 24.59 -1.36
N PRO A 538 45.96 24.93 -2.64
CA PRO A 538 46.80 25.84 -3.39
C PRO A 538 46.58 27.33 -3.01
N ASN A 539 45.72 27.62 -2.02
CA ASN A 539 45.43 28.95 -1.47
C ASN A 539 45.14 30.02 -2.52
N THR A 540 44.17 29.76 -3.42
CA THR A 540 43.84 30.65 -4.53
C THR A 540 42.53 31.42 -4.26
N PRO A 541 42.48 32.75 -4.50
CA PRO A 541 41.24 33.51 -4.38
C PRO A 541 40.17 33.03 -5.37
N ALA A 542 38.91 33.05 -4.96
CA ALA A 542 37.77 32.78 -5.85
C ALA A 542 37.13 34.12 -6.28
N LEU A 543 36.69 34.22 -7.54
CA LEU A 543 36.29 35.51 -8.14
C LEU A 543 34.95 35.48 -8.92
N GLU A 544 34.25 34.34 -9.02
CA GLU A 544 33.14 34.19 -9.98
C GLU A 544 31.92 33.39 -9.42
N SER A 545 30.95 33.03 -10.28
CA SER A 545 29.67 32.39 -9.92
C SER A 545 29.70 30.85 -10.00
N ASN A 546 28.55 30.21 -9.72
CA ASN A 546 28.34 28.76 -9.85
C ASN A 546 27.11 28.49 -10.74
N THR A 547 27.26 28.56 -12.06
CA THR A 547 26.21 28.29 -13.03
C THR A 547 26.49 27.00 -13.80
N LEU A 548 25.53 26.07 -13.77
CA LEU A 548 25.56 24.81 -14.51
C LEU A 548 24.14 24.35 -14.83
N SER A 549 24.00 23.30 -15.62
CA SER A 549 22.71 22.81 -16.07
C SER A 549 22.17 21.66 -15.20
N THR A 550 20.86 21.41 -15.27
CA THR A 550 20.25 20.26 -14.56
C THR A 550 20.77 18.93 -15.12
N TYR A 551 21.16 18.90 -16.40
CA TYR A 551 21.93 17.80 -16.97
C TYR A 551 23.26 17.58 -16.24
N ASP A 552 24.04 18.63 -15.96
CA ASP A 552 25.35 18.47 -15.31
C ASP A 552 25.21 17.82 -13.93
N LEU A 553 24.23 18.24 -13.12
CA LEU A 553 23.98 17.60 -11.81
C LEU A 553 23.42 16.18 -11.93
N THR A 554 22.51 15.94 -12.87
CA THR A 554 21.99 14.59 -13.16
C THR A 554 23.12 13.66 -13.60
N ARG A 555 24.07 14.20 -14.37
CA ARG A 555 25.28 13.50 -14.80
C ARG A 555 26.18 13.19 -13.61
N MET A 556 26.44 14.14 -12.71
CA MET A 556 27.27 13.91 -11.53
C MET A 556 26.69 12.86 -10.58
N ILE A 557 25.38 12.93 -10.27
CA ILE A 557 24.74 11.96 -9.36
C ILE A 557 24.66 10.56 -10.00
N SER A 558 24.40 10.46 -11.31
CA SER A 558 24.40 9.18 -12.01
C SER A 558 25.78 8.55 -12.13
N MET A 559 26.83 9.36 -12.35
CA MET A 559 28.21 8.88 -12.35
C MET A 559 28.63 8.35 -10.97
N LEU A 560 28.16 8.97 -9.87
CA LEU A 560 28.37 8.45 -8.51
C LEU A 560 27.62 7.13 -8.29
N GLY A 561 26.30 7.13 -8.50
CA GLY A 561 25.47 5.96 -8.15
C GLY A 561 25.71 4.75 -9.05
N TRP A 562 26.10 4.95 -10.30
CA TRP A 562 26.36 3.86 -11.24
C TRP A 562 27.84 3.66 -11.56
N HIS A 563 28.75 4.21 -10.75
CA HIS A 563 30.20 4.19 -11.02
C HIS A 563 30.74 2.80 -11.36
N CYS A 564 30.26 1.76 -10.65
CA CYS A 564 30.71 0.38 -10.86
C CYS A 564 30.21 -0.25 -12.17
N HIS A 565 29.16 0.30 -12.79
CA HIS A 565 28.47 -0.25 -13.95
C HIS A 565 28.73 0.51 -15.26
N ILE A 566 29.24 1.74 -15.14
CA ILE A 566 29.63 2.58 -16.28
C ILE A 566 31.00 2.12 -16.80
N PRO A 567 31.27 2.15 -18.12
CA PRO A 567 32.61 1.93 -18.68
C PRO A 567 33.67 2.91 -18.14
N LEU A 568 34.96 2.53 -18.15
CA LEU A 568 36.03 3.32 -17.56
C LEU A 568 36.11 4.75 -18.12
N GLU A 569 35.85 4.93 -19.41
CA GLU A 569 35.80 6.19 -20.12
C GLU A 569 34.62 7.10 -19.75
N GLY A 570 33.57 6.55 -19.13
CA GLY A 570 32.39 7.27 -18.63
C GLY A 570 32.39 7.54 -17.12
N ARG A 571 33.24 6.84 -16.35
CA ARG A 571 33.36 6.96 -14.88
C ARG A 571 33.93 8.30 -14.42
N LEU A 572 33.75 8.62 -13.14
CA LEU A 572 34.47 9.72 -12.47
C LEU A 572 35.98 9.49 -12.61
N PRO A 573 36.75 10.44 -13.16
CA PRO A 573 38.16 10.23 -13.51
C PRO A 573 38.99 10.06 -12.24
N GLY A 574 39.69 8.94 -12.12
CA GLY A 574 40.49 8.62 -10.93
C GLY A 574 39.67 8.14 -9.72
N GLY A 575 38.33 8.21 -9.75
CA GLY A 575 37.48 7.79 -8.64
C GLY A 575 37.53 6.28 -8.41
N GLN A 576 37.86 5.88 -7.19
CA GLN A 576 37.79 4.48 -6.74
C GLN A 576 36.58 4.26 -5.85
N TRP A 577 36.00 3.07 -5.91
CA TRP A 577 34.74 2.79 -5.23
C TRP A 577 34.82 2.89 -3.71
N ASN A 578 35.89 2.34 -3.10
CA ASN A 578 36.18 2.44 -1.67
C ASN A 578 36.21 3.89 -1.16
N SER A 579 36.65 4.85 -1.98
CA SER A 579 36.58 6.27 -1.64
C SER A 579 35.20 6.87 -1.86
N LEU A 580 34.56 6.55 -3.00
CA LEU A 580 33.28 7.14 -3.39
C LEU A 580 32.11 6.70 -2.52
N GLU A 581 32.15 5.49 -1.95
CA GLU A 581 31.09 4.99 -1.06
C GLU A 581 30.89 5.83 0.20
N CYS A 582 31.93 6.57 0.63
CA CYS A 582 31.85 7.56 1.69
C CYS A 582 30.79 8.63 1.38
N VAL A 583 30.81 9.17 0.15
CA VAL A 583 29.82 10.16 -0.30
C VAL A 583 28.46 9.51 -0.55
N VAL A 584 28.41 8.26 -1.02
CA VAL A 584 27.14 7.51 -1.13
C VAL A 584 26.42 7.44 0.23
N ARG A 585 27.12 7.05 1.29
CA ARG A 585 26.55 7.00 2.65
C ARG A 585 26.14 8.39 3.15
N ALA A 586 26.96 9.42 2.91
CA ALA A 586 26.63 10.79 3.29
C ALA A 586 25.37 11.31 2.57
N MET A 587 25.27 11.11 1.25
CA MET A 587 24.11 11.51 0.44
C MET A 587 22.81 10.80 0.83
N GLY A 588 22.91 9.58 1.37
CA GLY A 588 21.74 8.88 1.93
C GLY A 588 21.13 9.58 3.15
N GLN A 589 21.89 10.43 3.85
CA GLN A 589 21.46 11.16 5.05
C GLN A 589 20.84 12.54 4.78
N ASP A 590 20.67 12.94 3.52
CA ASP A 590 20.07 14.23 3.15
C ASP A 590 18.66 14.41 3.73
N THR A 591 18.33 15.66 4.05
CA THR A 591 17.08 16.00 4.73
C THR A 591 15.87 15.94 3.81
N ALA A 592 16.04 16.17 2.51
CA ALA A 592 14.93 16.14 1.55
C ALA A 592 14.48 14.71 1.27
N ARG A 593 13.29 14.35 1.75
CA ARG A 593 12.73 12.98 1.61
C ARG A 593 11.56 12.92 0.63
N TYR A 594 11.64 13.63 -0.51
CA TYR A 594 10.59 13.57 -1.55
C TYR A 594 10.38 12.16 -2.10
N LEU A 595 11.46 11.39 -2.31
CA LEU A 595 11.37 10.00 -2.77
C LEU A 595 10.71 9.06 -1.74
N ASP A 596 10.90 9.30 -0.44
CA ASP A 596 10.14 8.57 0.59
C ASP A 596 8.66 8.90 0.50
N GLY A 597 8.34 10.19 0.35
CA GLY A 597 6.98 10.67 0.13
C GLY A 597 6.34 10.00 -1.08
N ALA A 598 7.04 9.99 -2.22
CA ALA A 598 6.59 9.38 -3.46
C ALA A 598 6.35 7.86 -3.31
N ILE A 599 7.31 7.12 -2.73
CA ILE A 599 7.16 5.67 -2.49
C ILE A 599 5.96 5.39 -1.59
N ALA A 600 5.82 6.13 -0.48
CA ALA A 600 4.71 5.96 0.44
C ALA A 600 3.37 6.30 -0.25
N ARG A 601 3.31 7.41 -0.99
CA ARG A 601 2.09 7.87 -1.66
C ARG A 601 1.62 6.93 -2.76
N LEU A 602 2.54 6.29 -3.46
CA LEU A 602 2.26 5.31 -4.50
C LEU A 602 2.06 3.88 -3.95
N GLY A 603 2.15 3.69 -2.63
CA GLY A 603 2.00 2.37 -2.00
C GLY A 603 3.14 1.40 -2.31
N LEU A 604 4.30 1.88 -2.75
CA LEU A 604 5.36 1.03 -3.30
C LEU A 604 6.18 0.30 -2.24
N ALA A 605 6.14 0.75 -0.98
CA ALA A 605 6.97 0.22 0.10
C ALA A 605 6.81 -1.30 0.31
N SER A 606 5.66 -1.88 -0.07
CA SER A 606 5.39 -3.32 0.05
C SER A 606 5.93 -4.16 -1.10
N VAL A 607 6.27 -3.53 -2.23
CA VAL A 607 6.64 -4.21 -3.48
C VAL A 607 8.02 -3.82 -4.00
N VAL A 608 8.73 -2.92 -3.33
CA VAL A 608 10.12 -2.57 -3.66
C VAL A 608 11.09 -3.13 -2.62
N ARG A 609 12.25 -3.58 -3.08
CA ARG A 609 13.35 -4.10 -2.24
C ARG A 609 14.67 -3.47 -2.65
N SER A 610 15.68 -3.62 -1.79
CA SER A 610 17.05 -3.10 -2.03
C SER A 610 17.07 -1.62 -2.43
N THR A 611 16.21 -0.82 -1.80
CA THR A 611 16.07 0.60 -2.12
C THR A 611 17.35 1.36 -1.78
N VAL A 612 17.78 2.22 -2.69
CA VAL A 612 18.85 3.20 -2.52
C VAL A 612 18.31 4.55 -2.92
N ILE A 613 18.44 5.54 -2.03
CA ILE A 613 18.05 6.93 -2.28
C ILE A 613 19.25 7.81 -1.94
N LEU A 614 19.88 8.37 -2.97
CA LEU A 614 20.86 9.44 -2.81
C LEU A 614 20.17 10.74 -3.16
N SER A 615 20.29 11.77 -2.32
CA SER A 615 19.74 13.07 -2.66
C SER A 615 20.59 14.22 -2.18
N LYS A 616 20.40 15.36 -2.84
CA LYS A 616 20.89 16.66 -2.42
C LYS A 616 19.89 17.71 -2.86
N LEU A 617 19.47 18.55 -1.92
CA LEU A 617 18.65 19.71 -2.23
C LEU A 617 19.45 21.01 -2.31
N GLY A 618 18.87 22.04 -2.94
CA GLY A 618 19.24 23.43 -2.77
C GLY A 618 17.99 24.30 -2.75
N PHE A 619 17.87 25.16 -1.75
CA PHE A 619 16.69 26.00 -1.53
C PHE A 619 17.15 27.41 -1.13
N GLY A 620 16.49 28.43 -1.67
CA GLY A 620 16.77 29.81 -1.36
C GLY A 620 16.06 30.80 -2.27
N ARG A 621 16.03 32.07 -1.86
CA ARG A 621 15.49 33.16 -2.68
C ARG A 621 16.59 33.73 -3.57
N SER A 622 16.38 33.67 -4.89
CA SER A 622 17.26 34.30 -5.86
C SER A 622 17.16 35.81 -5.73
N SER A 623 18.26 36.48 -5.37
CA SER A 623 18.31 37.95 -5.35
C SER A 623 18.25 38.57 -6.75
N ILE A 624 18.76 37.84 -7.75
CA ILE A 624 18.79 38.29 -9.15
C ILE A 624 17.39 38.17 -9.80
N ARG A 625 16.67 37.10 -9.49
CA ARG A 625 15.35 36.79 -10.08
C ARG A 625 14.18 37.10 -9.14
N ASP A 626 14.50 37.67 -7.98
CA ASP A 626 13.61 38.01 -6.86
C ASP A 626 12.50 37.00 -6.56
N ARG A 627 12.89 35.72 -6.42
CA ARG A 627 11.93 34.63 -6.26
C ARG A 627 12.50 33.44 -5.52
N THR A 628 11.65 32.64 -4.88
CA THR A 628 12.07 31.39 -4.24
C THR A 628 12.33 30.30 -5.28
N GLU A 629 13.45 29.60 -5.13
CA GLU A 629 13.87 28.51 -5.99
C GLU A 629 14.21 27.27 -5.16
N LEU A 630 13.89 26.10 -5.72
CA LEU A 630 14.12 24.81 -5.09
C LEU A 630 14.68 23.86 -6.14
N VAL A 631 15.84 23.28 -5.83
CA VAL A 631 16.54 22.31 -6.66
C VAL A 631 16.59 20.99 -5.91
N TYR A 632 16.14 19.92 -6.54
CA TYR A 632 16.25 18.57 -6.02
C TYR A 632 17.05 17.71 -6.98
N THR A 633 18.20 17.21 -6.53
CA THR A 633 19.01 16.22 -7.26
C THR A 633 18.93 14.91 -6.52
N ALA A 634 18.63 13.81 -7.22
CA ALA A 634 18.53 12.51 -6.62
C ALA A 634 18.90 11.37 -7.56
N LEU A 635 19.29 10.25 -6.96
CA LEU A 635 19.34 8.95 -7.60
C LEU A 635 18.51 7.98 -6.77
N LEU A 636 17.66 7.22 -7.47
CA LEU A 636 16.84 6.16 -6.93
C LEU A 636 17.21 4.84 -7.61
N GLN A 637 17.40 3.80 -6.83
CA GLN A 637 17.51 2.43 -7.31
C GLN A 637 16.69 1.50 -6.40
N PHE A 638 15.96 0.56 -6.98
CA PHE A 638 15.26 -0.49 -6.22
C PHE A 638 14.90 -1.66 -7.14
N VAL A 639 14.54 -2.79 -6.53
CA VAL A 639 14.03 -3.97 -7.22
C VAL A 639 12.50 -4.01 -7.09
N ASP A 640 11.79 -3.87 -8.21
CA ASP A 640 10.33 -3.99 -8.35
C ASP A 640 9.92 -5.46 -8.34
N GLN A 641 9.21 -5.88 -7.29
CA GLN A 641 8.78 -7.26 -7.07
C GLN A 641 7.45 -7.59 -7.77
N ARG A 642 6.69 -6.60 -8.27
CA ARG A 642 5.36 -6.84 -8.84
C ARG A 642 5.35 -7.83 -10.01
N PRO A 643 6.32 -7.84 -10.94
CA PRO A 643 6.34 -8.82 -12.02
C PRO A 643 6.34 -10.28 -11.54
N ARG A 644 6.83 -10.58 -10.33
CA ARG A 644 6.77 -11.94 -9.75
C ARG A 644 5.35 -12.46 -9.55
N LEU A 645 4.37 -11.56 -9.39
CA LEU A 645 2.96 -11.94 -9.30
C LEU A 645 2.44 -12.56 -10.61
N GLU A 646 3.12 -12.29 -11.72
CA GLU A 646 2.82 -12.85 -13.05
C GLU A 646 3.85 -13.91 -13.47
N ASN A 647 4.57 -14.53 -12.52
CA ASN A 647 5.66 -15.48 -12.79
C ASN A 647 6.78 -14.92 -13.70
N LYS A 648 7.02 -13.60 -13.65
CA LYS A 648 8.14 -12.93 -14.33
C LYS A 648 9.24 -12.56 -13.33
N PRO A 649 10.51 -12.46 -13.76
CA PRO A 649 11.60 -11.98 -12.91
C PRO A 649 11.31 -10.59 -12.34
N ALA A 650 11.82 -10.30 -11.14
CA ALA A 650 11.75 -8.96 -10.59
C ALA A 650 12.58 -7.98 -11.44
N VAL A 651 12.27 -6.69 -11.41
CA VAL A 651 12.90 -5.70 -12.28
C VAL A 651 13.69 -4.68 -11.47
N LEU A 652 15.00 -4.59 -11.69
CA LEU A 652 15.83 -3.49 -11.23
C LEU A 652 15.40 -2.22 -11.96
N ARG A 653 14.95 -1.21 -11.20
CA ARG A 653 14.64 0.12 -11.69
C ARG A 653 15.65 1.10 -11.12
N THR A 654 16.26 1.91 -11.98
CA THR A 654 17.18 2.94 -11.53
C THR A 654 17.05 4.22 -12.36
N VAL A 655 17.06 5.35 -11.66
CA VAL A 655 16.86 6.67 -12.25
C VAL A 655 17.66 7.72 -11.48
N ALA A 656 18.33 8.60 -12.22
CA ALA A 656 18.90 9.84 -11.69
C ALA A 656 18.06 11.02 -12.18
N MET A 657 17.91 12.06 -11.38
CA MET A 657 17.17 13.25 -11.75
C MET A 657 17.70 14.50 -11.06
N THR A 658 17.56 15.64 -11.74
CA THR A 658 17.66 16.96 -11.16
C THR A 658 16.49 17.80 -11.64
N LEU A 659 15.73 18.37 -10.70
CA LEU A 659 14.62 19.29 -10.98
C LEU A 659 14.93 20.64 -10.34
N MET A 660 14.64 21.73 -11.04
CA MET A 660 14.62 23.08 -10.51
C MET A 660 13.21 23.64 -10.67
N GLY A 661 12.58 23.90 -9.53
CA GLY A 661 11.32 24.61 -9.42
C GLY A 661 11.56 26.08 -9.03
N ALA A 662 10.69 26.95 -9.49
CA ALA A 662 10.66 28.35 -9.05
C ALA A 662 9.23 28.89 -9.06
N LYS A 663 8.92 29.77 -8.12
CA LYS A 663 7.62 30.42 -8.02
C LYS A 663 7.76 31.90 -7.66
N ASP A 664 6.86 32.71 -8.22
CA ASP A 664 6.84 34.15 -8.07
C ASP A 664 5.42 34.55 -7.65
N LEU A 665 5.21 34.64 -6.33
CA LEU A 665 3.94 35.05 -5.72
C LEU A 665 4.09 36.36 -4.94
N ASN A 666 5.30 36.96 -4.92
CA ASN A 666 5.66 38.07 -4.05
C ASN A 666 5.45 37.77 -2.54
N ASP A 667 5.48 36.49 -2.16
CA ASP A 667 5.42 36.02 -0.77
C ASP A 667 6.36 34.81 -0.64
N ALA A 668 7.52 35.01 -0.03
CA ALA A 668 8.54 33.97 0.10
C ALA A 668 8.04 32.76 0.92
N ASN A 669 7.17 32.97 1.91
CA ASN A 669 6.60 31.88 2.71
C ASN A 669 5.63 31.04 1.88
N GLN A 670 4.73 31.71 1.17
CA GLN A 670 3.78 31.00 0.30
C GLN A 670 4.49 30.31 -0.87
N GLU A 671 5.47 30.96 -1.48
CA GLU A 671 6.30 30.37 -2.53
C GLU A 671 6.99 29.10 -2.04
N ALA A 672 7.63 29.14 -0.87
CA ALA A 672 8.34 28.00 -0.30
C ALA A 672 7.43 26.78 -0.07
N LEU A 673 6.29 26.98 0.59
CA LEU A 673 5.33 25.91 0.90
C LEU A 673 4.71 25.32 -0.37
N GLU A 674 4.35 26.17 -1.34
CA GLU A 674 3.81 25.69 -2.61
C GLU A 674 4.86 24.95 -3.44
N LEU A 675 6.11 25.39 -3.39
CA LEU A 675 7.19 24.78 -4.15
C LEU A 675 7.64 23.46 -3.54
N ASP A 676 7.62 23.30 -2.22
CA ASP A 676 7.91 22.03 -1.54
C ASP A 676 6.90 20.95 -1.93
N ALA A 677 5.60 21.26 -1.78
CA ALA A 677 4.52 20.36 -2.19
C ALA A 677 4.53 20.07 -3.69
N ARG A 678 4.87 21.06 -4.52
CA ARG A 678 5.02 20.88 -5.97
C ARG A 678 6.16 19.93 -6.29
N MET A 679 7.34 20.12 -5.69
CA MET A 679 8.48 19.24 -5.90
C MET A 679 8.13 17.79 -5.51
N ALA A 680 7.47 17.60 -4.36
CA ALA A 680 6.98 16.29 -3.93
C ALA A 680 6.02 15.65 -4.96
N ALA A 681 5.09 16.42 -5.51
CA ALA A 681 4.12 15.96 -6.50
C ALA A 681 4.78 15.56 -7.83
N GLU A 682 5.73 16.36 -8.34
CA GLU A 682 6.39 16.08 -9.61
C GLU A 682 7.39 14.92 -9.50
N VAL A 683 8.09 14.77 -8.37
CA VAL A 683 8.91 13.57 -8.08
C VAL A 683 8.02 12.32 -7.99
N THR A 684 6.83 12.45 -7.39
CA THR A 684 5.83 11.37 -7.35
C THR A 684 5.36 10.99 -8.76
N GLU A 685 5.13 11.95 -9.65
CA GLU A 685 4.74 11.68 -11.03
C GLU A 685 5.84 10.99 -11.83
N ILE A 686 7.10 11.40 -11.67
CA ILE A 686 8.25 10.72 -12.31
C ILE A 686 8.30 9.25 -11.87
N LEU A 687 8.20 9.00 -10.55
CA LEU A 687 8.21 7.63 -10.02
C LEU A 687 6.99 6.82 -10.47
N ARG A 688 5.79 7.43 -10.52
CA ARG A 688 4.58 6.79 -11.04
C ARG A 688 4.79 6.33 -12.47
N ARG A 689 5.29 7.21 -13.35
CA ARG A 689 5.53 6.91 -14.76
C ARG A 689 6.62 5.85 -14.94
N LEU A 690 7.68 5.88 -14.14
CA LEU A 690 8.69 4.81 -14.11
C LEU A 690 8.05 3.47 -13.76
N MET A 691 7.14 3.44 -12.77
CA MET A 691 6.46 2.22 -12.34
C MET A 691 5.38 1.73 -13.30
N THR A 692 4.78 2.61 -14.10
CA THR A 692 3.78 2.25 -15.12
C THR A 692 4.36 2.11 -16.52
N GLN A 693 5.69 2.24 -16.69
CA GLN A 693 6.38 2.24 -17.98
C GLN A 693 5.87 3.34 -18.94
N GLU A 694 5.30 4.42 -18.40
CA GLU A 694 5.01 5.67 -19.14
C GLU A 694 6.23 6.61 -19.19
N LEU A 695 7.25 6.29 -18.40
CA LEU A 695 8.62 6.73 -18.54
C LEU A 695 9.44 5.51 -18.94
N ALA A 696 10.52 5.73 -19.69
CA ALA A 696 11.45 4.66 -20.06
C ALA A 696 11.87 3.82 -18.84
#